data_AF-A0A511XNZ7-F1
#
_entry.id   AF-A0A511XNZ7-F1
#
_cell.length_a   1.000
_cell.length_b   1.000
_cell.length_c   1.000
_cell.angle_alpha   90.00
_cell.angle_beta   90.00
_cell.angle_gamma   90.00
#
_symmetry.space_group_name_H-M   'P 1'
#
loop_
_entity.id
_entity.type
_entity.pdbx_description
1 polymer ?
#
loop_
_entity_poly.entity_id
_entity_poly.type
_entity_poly.pdbx_seq_one_letter_code
_entity_poly.pdbx_strand_id
1 'polypeptide(L)'
;MTTITGVTPFDNVQKLAPGSIVQPIAVMTNVAETSELAPVAISASAPASDVPGSEIIIDPAHEYQDWIGVGGAFTEATAYVLMTYMTAANRAAFLQKMFGTDGFQCLRICFGSSDYSFRTYYSYDDNGGVADPDLTNFSIQRDQDYIIPLLQEILLINPRIWIFASVWSPPAWLKTSASLCGGWFNATAANYTTYANYLVMAIQAYEACGIPIAAVTPQNEPQGNHTDYPSCEWTGAQLVTFIGSYLGPALAAANLNTEIIACDTSWGSAPSYGLAVLGDTTGKQFCQSVGYHGYNGYVSEVPGQLRPYPGTRVYFTEWISTLSGQGDSLLFGAEKWCADLLNNMVRYGARALMLWNIALDQTGAPYEQSPSTAHECRGMVTINNSTGAITYNSEYLAFAHISKYVQRGAKRIQSNVFTMVASNSYSSTVSSVTGTDVTNVAFKNPDGSIVVFLWNPLSAARTVVLTDSYLGQSMPVTIPAQSYQTVTWGADNVITTAATFTAPGAPTLGTPTTNSAGQVVVPITAPASVGSSDLGGYRVFAGSAAGAEATMPLFTIPGTSTSFTDTLLASGSTRFYKAEAFGLGGASAASNEVSGTPVAASATTYTLTGSAALNVGTASTFTVTPNAALYAAATITPACTVAGTFSPTSVTLAEGSSAAATFTFTPSATGTGTLSTTNSAGLTDPAGLAVTVAAATTPFTTYTSALSASSVVMGNPVTLTITPGTGAANTSAITVTPASTLAGVFSPATVSIPAGSTAAVTCTFTPSASGTATISTTNSGSLTDPASVTLTVSAEAVPSTAFTLTGAATGTVGIAQTLTLTPNNNGPTTATIVTLSDGGAGGTFSPATVTFAAGSATAETATYTPSGAATVSIGATNNGSLTNPAVLSVVVSAVATMHYLSNSSTSGHASTSTPITALDGYIFKAIARINIATAVASNALVVGNYPLSGSSASTCQFNVLLTELSGYAAGIGCQWYNTSKTYEAAWAAIGIPTSLIGEIIYIRAVNNTGTTSFTDTDGTVYAAGTVTVGYSTDGTAYTSLGTLTGQTTGINQQTNAATMYAGISPQSLSVYNVTVTDASGTVLWDPDFTTQSTGTTSFEDSADNTWTITSPATIV
;
A
#
# COMPACT_ATOMS: atom_id res chain seq x y z
N MET A 1 -50.05 -27.36 -34.60
CA MET A 1 -51.28 -26.52 -34.59
C MET A 1 -51.45 -26.07 -33.15
N THR A 2 -51.34 -24.80 -32.76
CA THR A 2 -51.44 -23.53 -33.48
C THR A 2 -50.39 -22.60 -32.88
N THR A 3 -49.63 -21.92 -33.72
CA THR A 3 -48.55 -20.99 -33.38
C THR A 3 -49.11 -19.78 -32.62
N ILE A 4 -48.59 -19.47 -31.43
CA ILE A 4 -48.65 -18.13 -30.84
C ILE A 4 -47.22 -17.63 -30.73
N THR A 5 -46.81 -16.89 -31.75
CA THR A 5 -45.62 -16.03 -31.77
C THR A 5 -45.95 -14.72 -31.07
N GLY A 6 -45.10 -14.28 -30.15
CA GLY A 6 -45.15 -12.92 -29.59
C GLY A 6 -44.71 -12.86 -28.13
N VAL A 7 -43.40 -12.97 -27.87
CA VAL A 7 -42.82 -12.31 -26.70
C VAL A 7 -42.48 -10.89 -27.14
N THR A 8 -43.18 -9.92 -26.57
CA THR A 8 -42.77 -8.50 -26.54
C THR A 8 -42.56 -8.10 -25.08
N PRO A 9 -41.75 -7.06 -24.81
CA PRO A 9 -41.22 -6.73 -23.49
C PRO A 9 -42.30 -6.40 -22.46
N PHE A 10 -41.93 -6.34 -21.19
CA PHE A 10 -42.73 -5.79 -20.08
C PHE A 10 -43.07 -4.29 -20.33
N ASP A 11 -43.93 -4.02 -21.29
CA ASP A 11 -44.60 -2.75 -21.53
C ASP A 11 -46.09 -3.05 -21.51
N ASN A 12 -46.68 -3.05 -20.32
CA ASN A 12 -48.10 -2.75 -20.08
C ASN A 12 -48.35 -2.74 -18.55
N VAL A 13 -47.93 -1.67 -17.89
CA VAL A 13 -48.60 -1.22 -16.66
C VAL A 13 -50.01 -0.84 -17.09
N GLN A 14 -51.03 -1.65 -16.75
CA GLN A 14 -52.40 -1.15 -16.83
C GLN A 14 -52.52 -0.02 -15.82
N LYS A 15 -52.62 1.22 -16.32
CA LYS A 15 -53.05 2.34 -15.50
C LYS A 15 -54.39 1.97 -14.85
N LEU A 16 -54.46 1.99 -13.52
CA LEU A 16 -55.73 2.16 -12.84
C LEU A 16 -56.44 3.35 -13.49
N ALA A 17 -57.72 3.18 -13.85
CA ALA A 17 -58.51 4.28 -14.36
C ALA A 17 -58.52 5.42 -13.32
N PRO A 18 -58.37 6.69 -13.73
CA PRO A 18 -58.52 7.83 -12.82
C PRO A 18 -59.85 7.71 -12.06
N GLY A 19 -59.81 7.55 -10.74
CA GLY A 19 -60.99 7.39 -9.87
C GLY A 19 -61.15 6.04 -9.14
N SER A 20 -60.31 5.04 -9.39
CA SER A 20 -60.32 3.79 -8.60
C SER A 20 -59.71 4.01 -7.21
N ILE A 21 -60.51 3.90 -6.14
CA ILE A 21 -60.03 4.03 -4.75
C ILE A 21 -59.16 2.82 -4.41
N VAL A 22 -57.86 3.05 -4.17
CA VAL A 22 -56.95 2.02 -3.69
C VAL A 22 -56.97 2.06 -2.16
N GLN A 23 -57.15 0.91 -1.51
CA GLN A 23 -57.09 0.83 -0.04
C GLN A 23 -55.62 0.82 0.40
N PRO A 24 -55.13 1.88 1.06
CA PRO A 24 -53.77 1.92 1.56
C PRO A 24 -53.63 1.09 2.83
N ILE A 25 -52.45 0.52 3.04
CA ILE A 25 -52.07 -0.18 4.27
C ILE A 25 -51.02 0.66 4.98
N ALA A 26 -51.21 0.88 6.27
CA ALA A 26 -50.25 1.55 7.13
C ALA A 26 -49.72 0.59 8.19
N VAL A 27 -48.41 0.59 8.40
CA VAL A 27 -47.75 -0.21 9.44
C VAL A 27 -46.99 0.72 10.36
N MET A 28 -47.16 0.53 11.67
CA MET A 28 -46.64 1.42 12.70
C MET A 28 -45.68 0.69 13.62
N THR A 29 -44.66 1.40 14.09
CA THR A 29 -43.88 1.00 15.27
C THR A 29 -43.64 2.26 16.10
N ASN A 30 -43.94 2.19 17.39
CA ASN A 30 -43.58 3.24 18.32
C ASN A 30 -42.12 3.03 18.77
N VAL A 31 -41.38 4.11 19.00
CA VAL A 31 -40.02 4.05 19.54
C VAL A 31 -39.96 3.49 20.97
N ALA A 32 -41.11 3.42 21.65
CA ALA A 32 -41.27 2.69 22.92
C ALA A 32 -41.54 1.18 22.76
N GLU A 33 -41.82 0.70 21.54
CA GLU A 33 -42.18 -0.69 21.26
C GLU A 33 -40.98 -1.47 20.73
N THR A 34 -40.79 -2.68 21.25
CA THR A 34 -39.68 -3.58 20.84
C THR A 34 -40.10 -4.52 19.71
N SER A 35 -41.19 -4.21 18.99
CA SER A 35 -41.76 -5.07 17.95
C SER A 35 -42.59 -4.28 16.93
N GLU A 36 -42.57 -4.69 15.67
CA GLU A 36 -43.49 -4.20 14.63
C GLU A 36 -44.96 -4.44 15.02
N LEU A 37 -45.83 -3.45 14.85
CA LEU A 37 -47.28 -3.65 14.96
C LEU A 37 -47.86 -4.29 13.70
N ALA A 38 -49.00 -4.95 13.84
CA ALA A 38 -49.72 -5.51 12.69
C ALA A 38 -50.14 -4.40 11.70
N PRO A 39 -50.10 -4.66 10.38
CA PRO A 39 -50.60 -3.73 9.38
C PRO A 39 -52.07 -3.36 9.60
N VAL A 40 -52.41 -2.07 9.45
CA VAL A 40 -53.77 -1.54 9.59
C VAL A 40 -54.18 -0.87 8.27
N ALA A 41 -55.35 -1.24 7.75
CA ALA A 41 -55.93 -0.55 6.59
C ALA A 41 -56.35 0.88 6.98
N ILE A 42 -56.00 1.86 6.16
CA ILE A 42 -56.44 3.25 6.31
C ILE A 42 -57.44 3.61 5.21
N SER A 43 -58.23 4.66 5.39
CA SER A 43 -59.23 5.07 4.39
C SER A 43 -58.64 6.11 3.43
N ALA A 44 -58.78 5.89 2.12
CA ALA A 44 -58.50 6.90 1.10
C ALA A 44 -59.79 7.64 0.72
N SER A 45 -59.71 8.96 0.54
CA SER A 45 -60.82 9.80 0.06
C SER A 45 -60.38 10.70 -1.08
N ALA A 46 -61.34 11.29 -1.80
CA ALA A 46 -61.05 12.40 -2.70
C ALA A 46 -60.44 13.58 -1.90
N PRO A 47 -59.63 14.45 -2.53
CA PRO A 47 -58.96 15.55 -1.84
C PRO A 47 -60.02 16.53 -1.33
N ALA A 48 -59.99 16.84 -0.04
CA ALA A 48 -60.87 17.87 0.53
C ALA A 48 -60.34 19.26 0.15
N SER A 49 -61.23 20.22 -0.15
CA SER A 49 -60.84 21.60 -0.48
C SER A 49 -60.24 22.37 0.70
N ASP A 50 -60.43 21.87 1.93
CA ASP A 50 -59.86 22.39 3.17
C ASP A 50 -59.28 21.21 3.96
N VAL A 51 -57.98 20.97 3.85
CA VAL A 51 -57.29 19.92 4.60
C VAL A 51 -56.75 20.50 5.92
N PRO A 52 -57.25 20.09 7.11
CA PRO A 52 -56.71 20.52 8.39
C PRO A 52 -55.43 19.72 8.69
N GLY A 53 -54.25 20.28 8.42
CA GLY A 53 -52.95 19.66 8.72
C GLY A 53 -51.87 20.01 7.69
N SER A 54 -50.63 19.59 7.94
CA SER A 54 -49.54 19.70 6.96
C SER A 54 -49.77 18.67 5.84
N GLU A 55 -50.05 19.14 4.63
CA GLU A 55 -50.25 18.28 3.46
C GLU A 55 -48.89 17.79 2.91
N ILE A 56 -48.74 16.47 2.80
CA ILE A 56 -47.62 15.81 2.14
C ILE A 56 -48.06 15.32 0.77
N ILE A 57 -47.74 16.08 -0.27
CA ILE A 57 -47.96 15.77 -1.68
C ILE A 57 -46.87 14.80 -2.15
N ILE A 58 -47.30 13.65 -2.64
CA ILE A 58 -46.48 12.62 -3.29
C ILE A 58 -46.67 12.74 -4.79
N ASP A 59 -45.56 12.83 -5.53
CA ASP A 59 -45.57 12.92 -6.98
C ASP A 59 -44.77 11.75 -7.60
N PRO A 60 -45.48 10.67 -8.00
CA PRO A 60 -44.86 9.49 -8.61
C PRO A 60 -44.25 9.72 -10.00
N ALA A 61 -44.51 10.87 -10.65
CA ALA A 61 -43.96 11.18 -11.97
C ALA A 61 -42.56 11.79 -11.89
N HIS A 62 -42.17 12.36 -10.74
CA HIS A 62 -40.84 12.92 -10.51
C HIS A 62 -39.95 11.90 -9.76
N GLU A 63 -39.22 11.11 -10.54
CA GLU A 63 -38.31 10.07 -10.06
C GLU A 63 -36.88 10.61 -9.86
N TYR A 64 -36.18 10.06 -8.87
CA TYR A 64 -34.78 10.39 -8.52
C TYR A 64 -33.90 9.13 -8.68
N GLN A 65 -33.06 8.81 -7.68
CA GLN A 65 -32.14 7.68 -7.74
C GLN A 65 -32.84 6.32 -7.62
N ASP A 66 -32.19 5.29 -8.18
CA ASP A 66 -32.53 3.89 -7.94
C ASP A 66 -32.19 3.46 -6.52
N TRP A 67 -33.08 2.67 -5.94
CA TRP A 67 -32.94 2.06 -4.64
C TRP A 67 -32.36 0.65 -4.75
N ILE A 68 -31.30 0.40 -3.97
CA ILE A 68 -30.71 -0.93 -3.80
C ILE A 68 -31.31 -1.59 -2.56
N GLY A 69 -31.29 -0.91 -1.41
CA GLY A 69 -31.75 -1.52 -0.18
C GLY A 69 -31.22 -0.93 1.11
N VAL A 70 -31.68 -1.51 2.20
CA VAL A 70 -31.07 -1.39 3.52
C VAL A 70 -30.50 -2.74 3.97
N GLY A 71 -29.50 -2.69 4.84
CA GLY A 71 -28.94 -3.89 5.47
C GLY A 71 -27.85 -3.58 6.50
N GLY A 72 -26.85 -4.45 6.57
CA GLY A 72 -25.72 -4.28 7.48
C GLY A 72 -24.51 -5.12 7.10
N ALA A 73 -23.46 -5.02 7.92
CA ALA A 73 -22.23 -5.79 7.78
C ALA A 73 -22.39 -7.23 8.28
N PHE A 74 -22.05 -8.17 7.41
CA PHE A 74 -21.94 -9.59 7.68
C PHE A 74 -20.49 -9.92 8.02
N THR A 75 -20.05 -9.46 9.19
CA THR A 75 -18.68 -9.62 9.72
C THR A 75 -18.37 -11.08 10.09
N GLU A 76 -17.10 -11.40 10.30
CA GLU A 76 -16.70 -12.73 10.82
C GLU A 76 -17.38 -13.01 12.18
N ALA A 77 -17.50 -12.00 13.05
CA ALA A 77 -18.26 -12.09 14.30
C ALA A 77 -19.73 -12.43 14.08
N THR A 78 -20.41 -11.74 13.15
CA THR A 78 -21.81 -12.05 12.76
C THR A 78 -21.91 -13.50 12.30
N ALA A 79 -21.03 -13.93 11.40
CA ALA A 79 -21.04 -15.29 10.88
C ALA A 79 -20.82 -16.34 11.99
N TYR A 80 -19.89 -16.06 12.91
CA TYR A 80 -19.58 -16.92 14.04
C TYR A 80 -20.76 -17.08 15.00
N VAL A 81 -21.42 -15.99 15.42
CA VAL A 81 -22.54 -16.09 16.38
C VAL A 81 -23.72 -16.85 15.79
N LEU A 82 -23.97 -16.69 14.48
CA LEU A 82 -25.03 -17.41 13.78
C LEU A 82 -24.72 -18.90 13.62
N MET A 83 -23.49 -19.27 13.26
CA MET A 83 -23.09 -20.67 13.13
C MET A 83 -22.97 -21.38 14.48
N THR A 84 -22.48 -20.69 15.50
CA THR A 84 -22.08 -21.32 16.78
C THR A 84 -23.21 -21.38 17.79
N TYR A 85 -24.02 -20.32 17.89
CA TYR A 85 -25.02 -20.22 18.95
C TYR A 85 -26.43 -20.60 18.51
N MET A 86 -26.66 -20.76 17.20
CA MET A 86 -27.97 -21.14 16.66
C MET A 86 -27.98 -22.58 16.17
N THR A 87 -29.11 -23.26 16.36
CA THR A 87 -29.37 -24.51 15.64
C THR A 87 -29.54 -24.24 14.15
N ALA A 88 -29.30 -25.24 13.30
CA ALA A 88 -29.47 -25.08 11.85
C ALA A 88 -30.89 -24.61 11.46
N ALA A 89 -31.93 -25.10 12.15
CA ALA A 89 -33.31 -24.69 11.92
C ALA A 89 -33.56 -23.22 12.32
N ASN A 90 -33.07 -22.80 13.49
CA ASN A 90 -33.20 -21.42 13.94
C ASN A 90 -32.43 -20.47 13.03
N ARG A 91 -31.24 -20.88 12.58
CA ARG A 91 -30.42 -20.10 11.64
C ARG A 91 -31.10 -19.95 10.29
N ALA A 92 -31.64 -21.03 9.72
CA ALA A 92 -32.39 -20.95 8.46
C ALA A 92 -33.60 -20.02 8.59
N ALA A 93 -34.36 -20.10 9.69
CA ALA A 93 -35.49 -19.21 9.95
C ALA A 93 -35.05 -17.74 10.13
N PHE A 94 -33.92 -17.51 10.80
CA PHE A 94 -33.33 -16.20 10.95
C PHE A 94 -32.90 -15.61 9.61
N LEU A 95 -32.12 -16.35 8.81
CA LEU A 95 -31.69 -15.90 7.49
C LEU A 95 -32.90 -15.65 6.57
N GLN A 96 -33.94 -16.49 6.64
CA GLN A 96 -35.18 -16.29 5.87
C GLN A 96 -35.89 -15.01 6.26
N LYS A 97 -35.93 -14.67 7.56
CA LYS A 97 -36.51 -13.41 8.04
C LYS A 97 -35.66 -12.20 7.66
N MET A 98 -34.35 -12.32 7.79
CA MET A 98 -33.41 -11.22 7.57
C MET A 98 -33.19 -10.93 6.09
N PHE A 99 -33.29 -11.92 5.21
CA PHE A 99 -32.91 -11.79 3.80
C PHE A 99 -33.94 -12.31 2.81
N GLY A 100 -35.13 -12.75 3.25
CA GLY A 100 -36.23 -13.13 2.36
C GLY A 100 -36.78 -11.95 1.54
N THR A 101 -37.90 -12.16 0.84
CA THR A 101 -38.55 -11.13 0.00
C THR A 101 -38.75 -9.79 0.72
N ASP A 102 -39.06 -9.86 2.02
CA ASP A 102 -39.35 -8.72 2.90
C ASP A 102 -38.14 -8.32 3.79
N GLY A 103 -36.96 -8.87 3.51
CA GLY A 103 -35.74 -8.70 4.30
C GLY A 103 -34.79 -7.65 3.75
N PHE A 104 -33.58 -7.61 4.31
CA PHE A 104 -32.45 -6.83 3.83
C PHE A 104 -32.06 -7.23 2.41
N GLN A 105 -31.71 -6.22 1.63
CA GLN A 105 -31.48 -6.31 0.18
C GLN A 105 -30.02 -6.03 -0.19
N CYS A 106 -29.24 -5.55 0.78
CA CYS A 106 -27.80 -5.34 0.65
C CYS A 106 -27.03 -5.84 1.86
N LEU A 107 -25.79 -6.24 1.63
CA LEU A 107 -24.84 -6.68 2.64
C LEU A 107 -23.50 -6.00 2.42
N ARG A 108 -22.82 -5.72 3.53
CA ARG A 108 -21.41 -5.36 3.55
C ARG A 108 -20.59 -6.53 4.08
N ILE A 109 -19.49 -6.88 3.44
CA ILE A 109 -18.57 -7.92 3.90
C ILE A 109 -17.16 -7.35 4.02
N CYS A 110 -16.30 -8.07 4.72
CA CYS A 110 -14.90 -7.73 4.88
C CYS A 110 -14.03 -8.65 4.02
N PHE A 111 -13.17 -8.06 3.20
CA PHE A 111 -12.06 -8.80 2.61
C PHE A 111 -10.90 -8.84 3.59
N GLY A 112 -10.63 -10.03 4.12
CA GLY A 112 -9.76 -10.22 5.28
C GLY A 112 -10.43 -9.79 6.58
N SER A 113 -9.61 -9.54 7.61
CA SER A 113 -10.10 -9.18 8.94
C SER A 113 -10.57 -7.72 9.06
N SER A 114 -11.64 -7.51 9.82
CA SER A 114 -11.96 -6.24 10.49
C SER A 114 -11.67 -6.32 12.00
N ASP A 115 -11.98 -5.25 12.75
CA ASP A 115 -12.06 -5.22 14.21
C ASP A 115 -13.03 -6.28 14.79
N TYR A 116 -14.12 -6.60 14.07
CA TYR A 116 -15.05 -7.71 14.37
C TYR A 116 -14.64 -9.04 13.73
N SER A 117 -13.34 -9.31 13.75
CA SER A 117 -12.78 -10.66 13.57
C SER A 117 -12.52 -11.26 14.93
N PHE A 118 -12.94 -12.49 15.19
CA PHE A 118 -12.86 -13.09 16.53
C PHE A 118 -11.62 -13.95 16.76
N ARG A 119 -10.82 -14.13 15.72
CA ARG A 119 -9.60 -14.93 15.66
C ARG A 119 -8.48 -14.05 15.12
N THR A 120 -7.23 -14.50 15.27
CA THR A 120 -6.01 -13.82 14.80
C THR A 120 -6.19 -13.09 13.48
N TYR A 121 -6.02 -11.78 13.45
CA TYR A 121 -6.24 -10.98 12.25
C TYR A 121 -5.47 -11.54 11.05
N TYR A 122 -6.11 -11.52 9.89
CA TYR A 122 -5.55 -12.05 8.65
C TYR A 122 -5.89 -11.16 7.45
N SER A 123 -5.06 -11.25 6.43
CA SER A 123 -5.39 -10.90 5.05
C SER A 123 -5.46 -12.19 4.21
N TYR A 124 -5.87 -12.10 2.95
CA TYR A 124 -5.82 -13.24 2.06
C TYR A 124 -4.40 -13.59 1.60
N ASP A 125 -3.40 -12.79 1.94
CA ASP A 125 -2.02 -13.05 1.55
C ASP A 125 -1.02 -12.63 2.64
N ASP A 126 -1.16 -13.22 3.83
CA ASP A 126 -0.27 -12.89 4.94
C ASP A 126 1.17 -13.34 4.71
N ASN A 127 1.36 -14.46 3.97
CA ASN A 127 2.65 -15.09 3.64
C ASN A 127 3.70 -15.08 4.77
N GLY A 128 3.25 -15.29 6.02
CA GLY A 128 4.12 -15.24 7.20
C GLY A 128 4.84 -13.91 7.42
N GLY A 129 4.31 -12.82 6.86
CA GLY A 129 4.90 -11.47 6.85
C GLY A 129 5.95 -11.25 5.75
N VAL A 130 6.20 -12.23 4.88
CA VAL A 130 7.14 -12.12 3.76
C VAL A 130 6.41 -11.54 2.55
N ALA A 131 7.04 -10.60 1.84
CA ALA A 131 6.45 -10.02 0.63
C ALA A 131 6.16 -11.10 -0.43
N ASP A 132 4.97 -11.08 -1.02
CA ASP A 132 4.54 -11.95 -2.11
C ASP A 132 4.01 -11.11 -3.29
N PRO A 133 4.87 -10.42 -4.04
CA PRO A 133 4.44 -9.48 -5.09
C PRO A 133 3.57 -10.11 -6.19
N ASP A 134 3.73 -11.43 -6.39
CA ASP A 134 3.03 -12.23 -7.39
C ASP A 134 1.77 -12.93 -6.83
N LEU A 135 1.44 -12.70 -5.54
CA LEU A 135 0.26 -13.23 -4.84
C LEU A 135 0.16 -14.77 -4.92
N THR A 136 1.30 -15.46 -4.88
CA THR A 136 1.36 -16.92 -5.04
C THR A 136 0.72 -17.69 -3.88
N ASN A 137 0.62 -17.07 -2.71
CA ASN A 137 0.02 -17.64 -1.50
C ASN A 137 -1.37 -17.06 -1.19
N PHE A 138 -1.95 -16.28 -2.12
CA PHE A 138 -3.29 -15.74 -1.97
C PHE A 138 -4.33 -16.85 -1.69
N SER A 139 -5.15 -16.68 -0.65
CA SER A 139 -6.17 -17.64 -0.27
C SER A 139 -7.31 -17.04 0.56
N ILE A 140 -8.54 -17.28 0.10
CA ILE A 140 -9.78 -17.01 0.84
C ILE A 140 -10.22 -18.18 1.73
N GLN A 141 -9.35 -19.19 1.94
CA GLN A 141 -9.72 -20.44 2.62
C GLN A 141 -10.27 -20.23 4.03
N ARG A 142 -9.83 -19.17 4.71
CA ARG A 142 -10.30 -18.87 6.07
C ARG A 142 -11.78 -18.48 6.14
N ASP A 143 -12.28 -17.86 5.08
CA ASP A 143 -13.66 -17.39 5.00
C ASP A 143 -14.63 -18.55 4.80
N GLN A 144 -14.13 -19.70 4.34
CA GLN A 144 -14.88 -20.96 4.18
C GLN A 144 -15.36 -21.52 5.52
N ASP A 145 -14.77 -21.13 6.65
CA ASP A 145 -15.16 -21.64 7.95
C ASP A 145 -16.55 -21.14 8.38
N TYR A 146 -16.88 -19.87 8.08
CA TYR A 146 -18.09 -19.21 8.59
C TYR A 146 -18.77 -18.28 7.58
N ILE A 147 -18.02 -17.44 6.87
CA ILE A 147 -18.57 -16.35 6.05
C ILE A 147 -19.19 -16.90 4.76
N ILE A 148 -18.39 -17.62 3.96
CA ILE A 148 -18.80 -18.10 2.64
C ILE A 148 -20.01 -19.05 2.72
N PRO A 149 -20.05 -20.06 3.61
CA PRO A 149 -21.22 -20.94 3.70
C PRO A 149 -22.51 -20.20 4.04
N LEU A 150 -22.46 -19.20 4.92
CA LEU A 150 -23.65 -18.41 5.26
C LEU A 150 -24.05 -17.45 4.15
N LEU A 151 -23.10 -16.83 3.44
CA LEU A 151 -23.42 -16.02 2.26
C LEU A 151 -24.07 -16.87 1.16
N GLN A 152 -23.64 -18.11 0.99
CA GLN A 152 -24.31 -19.06 0.10
C GLN A 152 -25.73 -19.42 0.58
N GLU A 153 -25.94 -19.65 1.89
CA GLU A 153 -27.30 -19.81 2.46
C GLU A 153 -28.18 -18.57 2.17
N ILE A 154 -27.62 -17.36 2.31
CA ILE A 154 -28.31 -16.09 2.02
C ILE A 154 -28.65 -15.96 0.54
N LEU A 155 -27.72 -16.32 -0.36
CA LEU A 155 -27.94 -16.25 -1.81
C LEU A 155 -28.99 -17.26 -2.30
N LEU A 156 -29.18 -18.37 -1.59
CA LEU A 156 -30.31 -19.28 -1.87
C LEU A 156 -31.66 -18.65 -1.50
N ILE A 157 -31.69 -17.79 -0.49
CA ILE A 157 -32.90 -17.08 -0.03
C ILE A 157 -33.16 -15.85 -0.90
N ASN A 158 -32.11 -15.09 -1.23
CA ASN A 158 -32.17 -13.90 -2.04
C ASN A 158 -31.00 -13.86 -3.05
N PRO A 159 -31.20 -14.46 -4.23
CA PRO A 159 -30.21 -14.42 -5.32
C PRO A 159 -29.91 -13.01 -5.83
N ARG A 160 -30.76 -12.04 -5.48
CA ARG A 160 -30.63 -10.62 -5.84
C ARG A 160 -30.14 -9.78 -4.65
N ILE A 161 -29.48 -10.35 -3.64
CA ILE A 161 -28.82 -9.55 -2.61
C ILE A 161 -27.66 -8.75 -3.24
N TRP A 162 -27.50 -7.48 -2.87
CA TRP A 162 -26.37 -6.66 -3.33
C TRP A 162 -25.23 -6.77 -2.31
N ILE A 163 -24.09 -7.29 -2.70
CA ILE A 163 -22.96 -7.49 -1.78
C ILE A 163 -21.86 -6.49 -2.12
N PHE A 164 -21.45 -5.74 -1.11
CA PHE A 164 -20.35 -4.80 -1.15
C PHE A 164 -19.23 -5.27 -0.23
N ALA A 165 -17.99 -5.29 -0.71
CA ALA A 165 -16.82 -5.67 0.07
C ALA A 165 -15.96 -4.45 0.43
N SER A 166 -15.53 -4.36 1.69
CA SER A 166 -14.57 -3.35 2.15
C SER A 166 -13.33 -4.02 2.73
N VAL A 167 -12.19 -3.33 2.71
CA VAL A 167 -10.91 -3.84 3.21
C VAL A 167 -10.43 -2.98 4.36
N TRP A 168 -10.21 -3.56 5.54
CA TRP A 168 -9.67 -2.81 6.69
C TRP A 168 -8.17 -2.61 6.59
N SER A 169 -7.47 -3.60 6.08
CA SER A 169 -6.03 -3.53 5.89
C SER A 169 -5.64 -4.34 4.66
N PRO A 170 -4.76 -3.79 3.79
CA PRO A 170 -4.00 -4.63 2.87
C PRO A 170 -3.12 -5.64 3.65
N PRO A 171 -2.62 -6.68 2.98
CA PRO A 171 -1.58 -7.55 3.52
C PRO A 171 -0.49 -6.77 4.26
N ALA A 172 -0.06 -7.27 5.42
CA ALA A 172 0.83 -6.55 6.32
C ALA A 172 2.13 -6.08 5.64
N TRP A 173 2.69 -6.90 4.74
CA TRP A 173 3.92 -6.60 3.99
C TRP A 173 3.76 -5.53 2.90
N LEU A 174 2.54 -5.12 2.56
CA LEU A 174 2.24 -3.96 1.70
C LEU A 174 2.16 -2.64 2.49
N LYS A 175 2.41 -2.68 3.81
CA LYS A 175 2.26 -1.52 4.70
C LYS A 175 3.58 -1.12 5.33
N THR A 176 3.69 0.16 5.67
CA THR A 176 4.88 0.72 6.33
C THR A 176 5.09 0.16 7.75
N SER A 177 4.02 -0.29 8.41
CA SER A 177 4.06 -0.89 9.75
C SER A 177 4.45 -2.37 9.75
N ALA A 178 4.46 -3.04 8.59
CA ALA A 178 4.55 -4.50 8.49
C ALA A 178 3.52 -5.24 9.38
N SER A 179 2.36 -4.62 9.62
CA SER A 179 1.29 -5.08 10.51
C SER A 179 -0.08 -4.82 9.89
N LEU A 180 -1.05 -5.70 10.14
CA LEU A 180 -2.44 -5.45 9.75
C LEU A 180 -3.06 -4.30 10.55
N CYS A 181 -2.62 -4.09 11.79
CA CYS A 181 -3.06 -2.97 12.62
C CYS A 181 -2.13 -1.75 12.42
N GLY A 182 -2.70 -0.62 12.01
CA GLY A 182 -2.03 0.66 11.86
C GLY A 182 -1.03 0.73 10.72
N GLY A 183 -0.42 1.91 10.55
CA GLY A 183 0.52 2.23 9.48
C GLY A 183 -0.12 2.69 8.18
N TRP A 184 0.73 3.00 7.22
CA TRP A 184 0.38 3.54 5.91
C TRP A 184 0.42 2.47 4.84
N PHE A 185 -0.40 2.65 3.81
CA PHE A 185 -0.15 1.93 2.57
C PHE A 185 1.21 2.33 1.99
N ASN A 186 2.06 1.35 1.68
CA ASN A 186 3.35 1.61 1.06
C ASN A 186 3.16 1.88 -0.44
N ALA A 187 2.89 3.13 -0.78
CA ALA A 187 2.47 3.63 -2.09
C ALA A 187 3.55 3.62 -3.20
N THR A 188 4.09 2.44 -3.52
CA THR A 188 4.94 2.24 -4.71
C THR A 188 4.12 1.72 -5.89
N ALA A 189 4.56 1.95 -7.12
CA ALA A 189 3.88 1.44 -8.32
C ALA A 189 3.73 -0.10 -8.31
N ALA A 190 4.74 -0.81 -7.82
CA ALA A 190 4.69 -2.26 -7.65
C ALA A 190 3.61 -2.67 -6.64
N ASN A 191 3.60 -2.05 -5.46
CA ASN A 191 2.61 -2.35 -4.43
C ASN A 191 1.19 -1.97 -4.84
N TYR A 192 0.99 -0.88 -5.58
CA TYR A 192 -0.32 -0.56 -6.15
C TYR A 192 -0.78 -1.63 -7.14
N THR A 193 0.10 -2.09 -8.01
CA THR A 193 -0.22 -3.17 -8.97
C THR A 193 -0.60 -4.45 -8.23
N THR A 194 0.23 -4.87 -7.26
CA THR A 194 -0.01 -6.05 -6.44
C THR A 194 -1.30 -5.93 -5.64
N TYR A 195 -1.60 -4.77 -5.02
CA TYR A 195 -2.84 -4.60 -4.26
C TYR A 195 -4.09 -4.54 -5.16
N ALA A 196 -3.99 -3.95 -6.35
CA ALA A 196 -5.07 -4.01 -7.33
C ALA A 196 -5.36 -5.47 -7.74
N ASN A 197 -4.31 -6.26 -8.01
CA ASN A 197 -4.43 -7.68 -8.30
C ASN A 197 -5.00 -8.47 -7.12
N TYR A 198 -4.64 -8.13 -5.88
CA TYR A 198 -5.21 -8.74 -4.67
C TYR A 198 -6.73 -8.55 -4.60
N LEU A 199 -7.24 -7.35 -4.89
CA LEU A 199 -8.68 -7.10 -4.92
C LEU A 199 -9.38 -7.81 -6.08
N VAL A 200 -8.76 -7.85 -7.27
CA VAL A 200 -9.25 -8.63 -8.42
C VAL A 200 -9.35 -10.11 -8.07
N MET A 201 -8.30 -10.68 -7.47
CA MET A 201 -8.28 -12.09 -7.06
C MET A 201 -9.29 -12.40 -5.97
N ALA A 202 -9.49 -11.49 -5.01
CA ALA A 202 -10.53 -11.63 -3.99
C ALA A 202 -11.94 -11.64 -4.58
N ILE A 203 -12.24 -10.72 -5.50
CA ILE A 203 -13.53 -10.69 -6.20
C ILE A 203 -13.74 -11.99 -6.98
N GLN A 204 -12.76 -12.39 -7.80
CA GLN A 204 -12.85 -13.62 -8.60
C GLN A 204 -13.00 -14.88 -7.74
N ALA A 205 -12.31 -14.94 -6.60
CA ALA A 205 -12.40 -16.08 -5.69
C ALA A 205 -13.77 -16.19 -5.01
N TYR A 206 -14.37 -15.06 -4.62
CA TYR A 206 -15.74 -15.01 -4.12
C TYR A 206 -16.76 -15.36 -5.23
N GLU A 207 -16.59 -14.84 -6.45
CA GLU A 207 -17.43 -15.18 -7.60
C GLU A 207 -17.34 -16.67 -7.96
N ALA A 208 -16.16 -17.28 -7.85
CA ALA A 208 -15.96 -18.72 -8.03
C ALA A 208 -16.68 -19.56 -6.95
N CYS A 209 -16.94 -18.98 -5.78
CA CYS A 209 -17.80 -19.57 -4.74
C CYS A 209 -19.30 -19.30 -4.97
N GLY A 210 -19.67 -18.67 -6.10
CA GLY A 210 -21.05 -18.29 -6.41
C GLY A 210 -21.54 -17.02 -5.71
N ILE A 211 -20.63 -16.21 -5.15
CA ILE A 211 -20.94 -14.99 -4.40
C ILE A 211 -20.57 -13.76 -5.25
N PRO A 212 -21.53 -13.09 -5.90
CA PRO A 212 -21.25 -11.93 -6.73
C PRO A 212 -20.89 -10.71 -5.88
N ILE A 213 -19.75 -10.08 -6.18
CA ILE A 213 -19.31 -8.85 -5.51
C ILE A 213 -19.69 -7.66 -6.39
N ALA A 214 -20.75 -6.97 -5.98
CA ALA A 214 -21.34 -5.90 -6.78
C ALA A 214 -20.58 -4.58 -6.64
N ALA A 215 -19.94 -4.35 -5.49
CA ALA A 215 -19.08 -3.19 -5.28
C ALA A 215 -17.91 -3.49 -4.34
N VAL A 216 -16.86 -2.68 -4.42
CA VAL A 216 -15.70 -2.73 -3.54
C VAL A 216 -15.23 -1.32 -3.14
N THR A 217 -14.76 -1.16 -1.90
CA THR A 217 -13.99 0.00 -1.47
C THR A 217 -12.55 -0.47 -1.27
N PRO A 218 -11.56 0.30 -1.73
CA PRO A 218 -10.17 -0.10 -1.61
C PRO A 218 -9.66 -0.07 -0.16
N GLN A 219 -10.35 0.66 0.72
CA GLN A 219 -9.97 0.87 2.11
C GLN A 219 -11.17 1.34 2.93
N ASN A 220 -11.45 0.66 4.04
CA ASN A 220 -12.31 1.11 5.13
C ASN A 220 -11.62 2.24 5.90
N GLU A 221 -12.33 3.35 6.16
CA GLU A 221 -11.86 4.46 6.98
C GLU A 221 -10.39 4.83 6.73
N PRO A 222 -10.05 5.34 5.53
CA PRO A 222 -8.67 5.62 5.12
C PRO A 222 -7.91 6.63 5.99
N GLN A 223 -8.58 7.30 6.93
CA GLN A 223 -8.01 8.14 7.97
C GLN A 223 -7.58 7.38 9.24
N GLY A 224 -7.88 6.10 9.34
CA GLY A 224 -7.74 5.29 10.56
C GLY A 224 -6.35 4.67 10.71
N ASN A 225 -5.68 4.96 11.83
CA ASN A 225 -4.39 4.38 12.22
C ASN A 225 -4.48 3.70 13.58
N HIS A 226 -5.21 2.61 13.61
CA HIS A 226 -5.55 1.90 14.83
C HIS A 226 -4.54 0.78 15.08
N THR A 227 -3.79 0.88 16.17
CA THR A 227 -2.74 -0.10 16.50
C THR A 227 -3.29 -1.40 17.09
N ASP A 228 -4.57 -1.45 17.40
CA ASP A 228 -5.30 -2.51 18.11
C ASP A 228 -6.22 -3.35 17.21
N TYR A 229 -6.52 -2.88 16.00
CA TYR A 229 -7.30 -3.62 15.00
C TYR A 229 -6.91 -3.27 13.56
N PRO A 230 -7.28 -4.12 12.57
CA PRO A 230 -6.92 -3.91 11.19
C PRO A 230 -7.32 -2.52 10.69
N SER A 231 -6.35 -1.77 10.18
CA SER A 231 -6.54 -0.41 9.71
C SER A 231 -5.34 0.00 8.85
N CYS A 232 -5.55 0.86 7.87
CA CYS A 232 -4.47 1.34 7.02
C CYS A 232 -4.77 2.78 6.61
N GLU A 233 -3.83 3.67 6.89
CA GLU A 233 -3.93 5.04 6.43
C GLU A 233 -3.60 5.15 4.94
N TRP A 234 -4.35 6.01 4.27
CA TRP A 234 -4.17 6.42 2.89
C TRP A 234 -4.27 7.92 2.80
N THR A 235 -3.77 8.50 1.73
CA THR A 235 -4.07 9.88 1.38
C THR A 235 -5.11 9.98 0.27
N GLY A 236 -5.79 11.12 0.15
CA GLY A 236 -6.71 11.36 -0.97
C GLY A 236 -6.03 11.20 -2.34
N ALA A 237 -4.80 11.70 -2.49
CA ALA A 237 -4.01 11.56 -3.71
C ALA A 237 -3.59 10.11 -4.00
N GLN A 238 -3.26 9.33 -2.95
CA GLN A 238 -2.99 7.90 -3.08
C GLN A 238 -4.23 7.13 -3.54
N LEU A 239 -5.42 7.45 -3.02
CA LEU A 239 -6.68 6.83 -3.46
C LEU A 239 -7.03 7.21 -4.90
N VAL A 240 -6.85 8.48 -5.29
CA VAL A 240 -7.02 8.94 -6.69
C VAL A 240 -6.13 8.12 -7.61
N THR A 241 -4.83 8.03 -7.28
CA THR A 241 -3.84 7.30 -8.08
C THR A 241 -4.17 5.82 -8.15
N PHE A 242 -4.47 5.19 -7.01
CA PHE A 242 -4.78 3.77 -6.96
C PHE A 242 -6.04 3.43 -7.76
N ILE A 243 -7.13 4.16 -7.54
CA ILE A 243 -8.41 3.92 -8.24
C ILE A 243 -8.26 4.19 -9.74
N GLY A 244 -7.71 5.34 -10.10
CA GLY A 244 -7.69 5.80 -11.50
C GLY A 244 -6.65 5.09 -12.36
N SER A 245 -5.49 4.71 -11.80
CA SER A 245 -4.36 4.19 -12.57
C SER A 245 -4.07 2.71 -12.35
N TYR A 246 -4.62 2.08 -11.31
CA TYR A 246 -4.32 0.67 -10.99
C TYR A 246 -5.60 -0.17 -10.83
N LEU A 247 -6.44 0.10 -9.85
CA LEU A 247 -7.63 -0.71 -9.55
C LEU A 247 -8.67 -0.67 -10.67
N GLY A 248 -9.03 0.52 -11.15
CA GLY A 248 -9.98 0.69 -12.26
C GLY A 248 -9.55 -0.06 -13.53
N PRO A 249 -8.33 0.17 -14.03
CA PRO A 249 -7.77 -0.60 -15.15
C PRO A 249 -7.68 -2.11 -14.90
N ALA A 250 -7.32 -2.54 -13.67
CA ALA A 250 -7.21 -3.96 -13.34
C ALA A 250 -8.59 -4.67 -13.35
N LEU A 251 -9.63 -4.06 -12.79
CA LEU A 251 -11.01 -4.57 -12.87
C LEU A 251 -11.48 -4.66 -14.33
N ALA A 252 -11.20 -3.62 -15.13
CA ALA A 252 -11.54 -3.62 -16.55
C ALA A 252 -10.80 -4.72 -17.33
N ALA A 253 -9.51 -4.91 -17.08
CA ALA A 253 -8.70 -5.96 -17.71
C ALA A 253 -9.18 -7.37 -17.32
N ALA A 254 -9.68 -7.54 -16.09
CA ALA A 254 -10.27 -8.78 -15.60
C ALA A 254 -11.72 -9.00 -16.07
N ASN A 255 -12.32 -8.07 -16.82
CA ASN A 255 -13.73 -8.06 -17.22
C ASN A 255 -14.72 -8.13 -16.03
N LEU A 256 -14.33 -7.54 -14.89
CA LEU A 256 -15.18 -7.45 -13.71
C LEU A 256 -16.04 -6.19 -13.77
N ASN A 257 -17.36 -6.35 -13.56
CA ASN A 257 -18.32 -5.24 -13.50
C ASN A 257 -18.47 -4.66 -12.10
N THR A 258 -17.61 -5.06 -11.15
CA THR A 258 -17.64 -4.60 -9.76
C THR A 258 -17.45 -3.09 -9.70
N GLU A 259 -18.38 -2.39 -9.06
CA GLU A 259 -18.34 -0.95 -8.88
C GLU A 259 -17.29 -0.56 -7.83
N ILE A 260 -16.48 0.45 -8.12
CA ILE A 260 -15.63 1.08 -7.10
C ILE A 260 -16.48 2.12 -6.38
N ILE A 261 -16.59 2.01 -5.06
CA ILE A 261 -17.10 3.07 -4.20
C ILE A 261 -15.88 3.83 -3.68
N ALA A 262 -15.77 5.11 -4.01
CA ALA A 262 -14.71 5.94 -3.44
C ALA A 262 -15.03 6.19 -1.98
N CYS A 263 -13.99 6.10 -1.15
CA CYS A 263 -14.10 6.27 0.29
C CYS A 263 -14.97 5.23 0.99
N ASP A 264 -14.95 5.29 2.32
CA ASP A 264 -15.73 4.50 3.26
C ASP A 264 -15.50 5.18 4.62
N THR A 265 -15.91 6.45 4.75
CA THR A 265 -15.54 7.30 5.91
C THR A 265 -16.65 8.23 6.35
N SER A 266 -16.46 8.83 7.52
CA SER A 266 -17.38 9.79 8.12
C SER A 266 -17.63 11.04 7.25
N TRP A 267 -18.82 11.64 7.36
CA TRP A 267 -19.20 12.85 6.61
C TRP A 267 -18.17 13.97 6.64
N GLY A 268 -17.56 14.22 7.81
CA GLY A 268 -16.57 15.29 7.98
C GLY A 268 -15.22 14.99 7.32
N SER A 269 -14.89 13.72 7.08
CA SER A 269 -13.62 13.27 6.47
C SER A 269 -13.76 12.99 4.98
N ALA A 270 -14.97 12.73 4.49
CA ALA A 270 -15.23 12.42 3.08
C ALA A 270 -14.65 13.44 2.07
N PRO A 271 -14.61 14.77 2.35
CA PRO A 271 -13.95 15.73 1.46
C PRO A 271 -12.49 15.43 1.14
N SER A 272 -11.73 14.90 2.10
CA SER A 272 -10.29 14.63 1.94
C SER A 272 -9.98 13.34 1.18
N TYR A 273 -10.99 12.48 0.94
CA TYR A 273 -10.80 11.15 0.40
C TYR A 273 -11.75 10.87 -0.77
N GLY A 274 -13.04 10.66 -0.49
CA GLY A 274 -14.03 10.32 -1.52
C GLY A 274 -14.24 11.44 -2.53
N LEU A 275 -14.37 12.67 -2.05
CA LEU A 275 -14.59 13.81 -2.93
C LEU A 275 -13.31 14.21 -3.67
N ALA A 276 -12.12 13.88 -3.14
CA ALA A 276 -10.87 14.03 -3.88
C ALA A 276 -10.86 13.13 -5.12
N VAL A 277 -11.31 11.87 -4.99
CA VAL A 277 -11.45 10.94 -6.13
C VAL A 277 -12.49 11.43 -7.15
N LEU A 278 -13.64 11.93 -6.68
CA LEU A 278 -14.70 12.44 -7.57
C LEU A 278 -14.34 13.77 -8.25
N GLY A 279 -13.45 14.56 -7.64
CA GLY A 279 -12.95 15.82 -8.17
C GLY A 279 -11.82 15.66 -9.18
N ASP A 280 -11.09 14.54 -9.12
CA ASP A 280 -10.00 14.24 -10.05
C ASP A 280 -10.49 13.51 -11.32
N THR A 281 -10.00 13.93 -12.49
CA THR A 281 -10.44 13.34 -13.77
C THR A 281 -10.01 11.88 -13.96
N THR A 282 -8.85 11.49 -13.42
CA THR A 282 -8.30 10.13 -13.50
C THR A 282 -9.08 9.19 -12.56
N GLY A 283 -9.33 9.63 -11.32
CA GLY A 283 -10.15 8.88 -10.36
C GLY A 283 -11.60 8.73 -10.85
N LYS A 284 -12.21 9.83 -11.31
CA LYS A 284 -13.61 9.87 -11.77
C LYS A 284 -13.89 8.99 -12.99
N GLN A 285 -12.87 8.71 -13.82
CA GLN A 285 -13.02 7.83 -14.97
C GLN A 285 -13.51 6.42 -14.57
N PHE A 286 -13.04 5.91 -13.44
CA PHE A 286 -13.36 4.56 -12.96
C PHE A 286 -14.27 4.53 -11.73
N CYS A 287 -14.50 5.68 -11.08
CA CYS A 287 -15.34 5.77 -9.89
C CYS A 287 -16.30 6.97 -9.95
N GLN A 288 -17.60 6.70 -9.83
CA GLN A 288 -18.66 7.73 -9.76
C GLN A 288 -19.48 7.60 -8.47
N SER A 289 -18.89 6.99 -7.44
CA SER A 289 -19.60 6.52 -6.26
C SER A 289 -18.89 6.94 -5.00
N VAL A 290 -19.63 7.25 -3.93
CA VAL A 290 -19.06 7.65 -2.65
C VAL A 290 -19.75 6.95 -1.48
N GLY A 291 -18.95 6.45 -0.54
CA GLY A 291 -19.38 5.84 0.71
C GLY A 291 -19.26 6.79 1.90
N TYR A 292 -20.26 6.80 2.78
CA TYR A 292 -20.31 7.61 4.00
C TYR A 292 -20.57 6.78 5.26
N HIS A 293 -19.89 7.13 6.36
CA HIS A 293 -20.12 6.64 7.72
C HIS A 293 -20.77 7.72 8.60
N GLY A 294 -21.44 7.28 9.67
CA GLY A 294 -22.16 8.15 10.59
C GLY A 294 -21.43 8.54 11.89
N TYR A 295 -20.09 8.49 11.96
CA TYR A 295 -19.35 8.66 13.22
C TYR A 295 -18.86 10.10 13.48
N ASN A 296 -18.63 10.90 12.45
CA ASN A 296 -18.14 12.28 12.56
C ASN A 296 -18.65 13.18 11.40
N GLY A 297 -18.69 14.49 11.63
CA GLY A 297 -19.31 15.47 10.72
C GLY A 297 -20.84 15.48 10.83
N TYR A 298 -21.54 16.11 9.87
CA TYR A 298 -23.00 16.23 9.91
C TYR A 298 -23.64 15.72 8.61
N VAL A 299 -24.73 14.97 8.71
CA VAL A 299 -25.49 14.50 7.53
C VAL A 299 -25.96 15.66 6.62
N SER A 300 -26.19 16.85 7.19
CA SER A 300 -26.57 18.06 6.47
C SER A 300 -25.48 18.63 5.54
N GLU A 301 -24.23 18.16 5.67
CA GLU A 301 -23.11 18.59 4.81
C GLU A 301 -23.15 17.92 3.43
N VAL A 302 -23.73 16.73 3.34
CA VAL A 302 -23.73 15.88 2.13
C VAL A 302 -24.24 16.62 0.88
N PRO A 303 -25.37 17.37 0.91
CA PRO A 303 -25.82 18.10 -0.28
C PRO A 303 -24.84 19.19 -0.76
N GLY A 304 -24.14 19.85 0.17
CA GLY A 304 -23.13 20.85 -0.17
C GLY A 304 -21.88 20.20 -0.77
N GLN A 305 -21.45 19.09 -0.18
CA GLN A 305 -20.33 18.27 -0.63
C GLN A 305 -20.53 17.69 -2.04
N LEU A 306 -21.74 17.23 -2.37
CA LEU A 306 -22.04 16.57 -3.64
C LEU A 306 -22.50 17.51 -4.76
N ARG A 307 -22.84 18.76 -4.44
CA ARG A 307 -23.27 19.78 -5.44
C ARG A 307 -22.29 19.93 -6.62
N PRO A 308 -20.96 19.91 -6.44
CA PRO A 308 -20.00 19.99 -7.55
C PRO A 308 -19.95 18.72 -8.42
N TYR A 309 -20.51 17.60 -7.96
CA TYR A 309 -20.39 16.28 -8.57
C TYR A 309 -21.76 15.69 -8.94
N PRO A 310 -22.50 16.31 -9.87
CA PRO A 310 -23.80 15.80 -10.28
C PRO A 310 -23.69 14.40 -10.88
N GLY A 311 -24.67 13.53 -10.58
CA GLY A 311 -24.70 12.14 -11.05
C GLY A 311 -23.94 11.14 -10.17
N THR A 312 -23.30 11.60 -9.08
CA THR A 312 -22.64 10.72 -8.11
C THR A 312 -23.64 9.73 -7.49
N ARG A 313 -23.25 8.45 -7.41
CA ARG A 313 -24.00 7.42 -6.70
C ARG A 313 -23.58 7.43 -5.23
N VAL A 314 -24.55 7.56 -4.33
CA VAL A 314 -24.28 7.75 -2.90
C VAL A 314 -24.62 6.48 -2.14
N TYR A 315 -23.75 6.10 -1.21
CA TYR A 315 -23.91 4.95 -0.33
C TYR A 315 -23.66 5.39 1.11
N PHE A 316 -24.50 4.93 2.03
CA PHE A 316 -24.18 4.98 3.46
C PHE A 316 -23.76 3.57 3.87
N THR A 317 -22.51 3.43 4.29
CA THR A 317 -21.85 2.13 4.35
C THR A 317 -21.61 1.64 5.76
N GLU A 318 -21.67 2.54 6.77
CA GLU A 318 -21.45 2.13 8.14
C GLU A 318 -21.97 3.08 9.22
N TRP A 319 -22.57 2.50 10.27
CA TRP A 319 -22.72 3.07 11.60
C TRP A 319 -23.10 1.98 12.61
N ILE A 320 -22.75 2.14 13.89
CA ILE A 320 -23.15 1.22 14.97
C ILE A 320 -23.50 1.95 16.26
N SER A 321 -24.38 1.35 17.05
CA SER A 321 -24.71 1.78 18.42
C SER A 321 -23.87 1.06 19.48
N THR A 322 -23.96 1.51 20.75
CA THR A 322 -23.20 0.94 21.88
C THR A 322 -24.07 0.40 23.04
N LEU A 323 -23.53 -0.49 23.88
CA LEU A 323 -24.16 -1.06 25.07
C LEU A 323 -24.06 -0.10 26.28
N SER A 324 -23.00 0.71 26.42
CA SER A 324 -22.84 1.65 27.55
C SER A 324 -23.75 2.87 27.45
N GLY A 325 -24.38 3.07 26.30
CA GLY A 325 -25.54 3.95 26.13
C GLY A 325 -26.84 3.39 26.74
N GLN A 326 -26.81 2.29 27.50
CA GLN A 326 -27.99 1.64 28.09
C GLN A 326 -28.26 2.11 29.53
N GLY A 327 -29.03 3.20 29.65
CA GLY A 327 -30.03 3.33 30.69
C GLY A 327 -31.41 3.13 30.07
N ASP A 328 -32.34 2.49 30.79
CA ASP A 328 -33.69 2.07 30.34
C ASP A 328 -34.60 3.16 29.70
N SER A 329 -34.15 4.41 29.55
CA SER A 329 -34.90 5.48 28.85
C SER A 329 -34.49 5.68 27.38
N LEU A 330 -33.67 4.79 26.79
CA LEU A 330 -32.89 5.04 25.57
C LEU A 330 -33.16 4.11 24.35
N LEU A 331 -34.25 3.34 24.34
CA LEU A 331 -34.83 2.84 23.07
C LEU A 331 -34.99 4.01 22.06
N PHE A 332 -35.24 5.21 22.59
CA PHE A 332 -35.43 6.45 21.85
C PHE A 332 -34.26 7.01 21.06
N GLY A 333 -33.01 6.72 21.38
CA GLY A 333 -31.89 7.45 20.77
C GLY A 333 -31.36 6.82 19.47
N ALA A 334 -31.07 5.51 19.48
CA ALA A 334 -30.50 4.81 18.31
C ALA A 334 -31.54 4.65 17.19
N GLU A 335 -32.78 4.38 17.57
CA GLU A 335 -33.90 4.24 16.66
C GLU A 335 -34.25 5.57 15.96
N LYS A 336 -34.34 6.65 16.74
CA LYS A 336 -34.49 8.02 16.22
C LYS A 336 -33.37 8.38 15.26
N TRP A 337 -32.13 8.06 15.61
CA TRP A 337 -30.99 8.29 14.73
C TRP A 337 -31.13 7.53 13.41
N CYS A 338 -31.52 6.25 13.45
CA CYS A 338 -31.77 5.46 12.25
C CYS A 338 -32.90 6.06 11.39
N ALA A 339 -34.00 6.53 12.00
CA ALA A 339 -35.10 7.17 11.26
C ALA A 339 -34.70 8.50 10.61
N ASP A 340 -33.91 9.33 11.31
CA ASP A 340 -33.35 10.57 10.77
C ASP A 340 -32.35 10.28 9.64
N LEU A 341 -31.50 9.26 9.81
CA LEU A 341 -30.54 8.80 8.81
C LEU A 341 -31.24 8.33 7.53
N LEU A 342 -32.25 7.47 7.66
CA LEU A 342 -33.06 6.96 6.54
C LEU A 342 -33.69 8.11 5.76
N ASN A 343 -34.30 9.09 6.43
CA ASN A 343 -34.90 10.24 5.73
C ASN A 343 -33.84 11.10 5.02
N ASN A 344 -32.77 11.49 5.72
CA ASN A 344 -31.79 12.42 5.20
C ASN A 344 -30.97 11.82 4.06
N MET A 345 -30.31 10.68 4.29
CA MET A 345 -29.40 10.10 3.30
C MET A 345 -30.15 9.68 2.03
N VAL A 346 -31.34 9.10 2.15
CA VAL A 346 -32.15 8.76 0.97
C VAL A 346 -32.55 10.02 0.20
N ARG A 347 -32.96 11.10 0.87
CA ARG A 347 -33.25 12.37 0.17
C ARG A 347 -32.01 13.02 -0.44
N TYR A 348 -30.83 12.72 0.07
CA TYR A 348 -29.54 13.18 -0.45
C TYR A 348 -28.94 12.27 -1.52
N GLY A 349 -29.73 11.33 -2.05
CA GLY A 349 -29.35 10.52 -3.20
C GLY A 349 -28.77 9.15 -2.84
N ALA A 350 -28.78 8.76 -1.56
CA ALA A 350 -28.31 7.44 -1.16
C ALA A 350 -29.17 6.34 -1.78
N ARG A 351 -28.47 5.33 -2.31
CA ARG A 351 -29.06 4.16 -2.99
C ARG A 351 -29.10 2.95 -2.06
N ALA A 352 -28.15 2.87 -1.12
CA ALA A 352 -28.12 1.85 -0.09
C ALA A 352 -27.69 2.43 1.26
N LEU A 353 -28.27 1.92 2.34
CA LEU A 353 -27.91 2.25 3.72
C LEU A 353 -27.58 0.96 4.49
N MET A 354 -26.36 0.86 4.99
CA MET A 354 -25.87 -0.30 5.76
C MET A 354 -25.40 0.15 7.14
N LEU A 355 -25.84 -0.54 8.18
CA LEU A 355 -25.21 -0.46 9.49
C LEU A 355 -24.00 -1.39 9.55
N TRP A 356 -23.29 -1.37 10.67
CA TRP A 356 -22.18 -2.30 10.94
C TRP A 356 -22.74 -3.71 11.28
N ASN A 357 -22.34 -4.34 12.38
CA ASN A 357 -22.70 -5.73 12.67
C ASN A 357 -24.22 -6.02 12.64
N ILE A 358 -24.63 -6.97 11.78
CA ILE A 358 -26.00 -7.49 11.77
C ILE A 358 -26.30 -8.23 13.07
N ALA A 359 -25.39 -9.10 13.53
CA ALA A 359 -25.60 -9.87 14.75
C ALA A 359 -24.34 -9.88 15.63
N LEU A 360 -24.53 -9.65 16.92
CA LEU A 360 -23.51 -9.86 17.97
C LEU A 360 -24.15 -10.57 19.16
N ASP A 361 -23.34 -11.03 20.11
CA ASP A 361 -23.86 -11.55 21.37
C ASP A 361 -24.29 -10.44 22.34
N GLN A 362 -24.85 -10.82 23.49
CA GLN A 362 -25.36 -9.87 24.49
C GLN A 362 -24.28 -8.98 25.14
N THR A 363 -23.00 -9.25 24.88
CA THR A 363 -21.84 -8.48 25.36
C THR A 363 -21.18 -7.67 24.25
N GLY A 364 -21.74 -7.68 23.04
CA GLY A 364 -21.15 -7.01 21.88
C GLY A 364 -19.96 -7.77 21.28
N ALA A 365 -19.85 -9.06 21.58
CA ALA A 365 -18.76 -9.93 21.18
C ALA A 365 -19.22 -10.88 20.04
N PRO A 366 -18.29 -11.61 19.38
CA PRO A 366 -16.86 -11.67 19.63
C PRO A 366 -15.98 -10.75 18.75
N TYR A 367 -14.76 -10.51 19.23
CA TYR A 367 -13.65 -9.81 18.56
C TYR A 367 -12.33 -10.35 19.13
N GLU A 368 -11.22 -10.28 18.38
CA GLU A 368 -9.94 -10.87 18.77
C GLU A 368 -9.29 -10.09 19.92
N GLN A 369 -9.10 -8.80 19.71
CA GLN A 369 -8.58 -7.88 20.72
C GLN A 369 -9.69 -6.91 21.06
N SER A 370 -9.92 -6.70 22.36
CA SER A 370 -10.77 -5.59 22.79
C SER A 370 -10.13 -4.31 22.28
N PRO A 371 -10.77 -3.57 21.36
CA PRO A 371 -10.23 -2.31 20.91
C PRO A 371 -10.02 -1.44 22.15
N SER A 372 -8.84 -0.83 22.25
CA SER A 372 -8.37 0.00 23.38
C SER A 372 -9.29 1.18 23.71
N THR A 373 -10.20 1.50 22.79
CA THR A 373 -11.39 2.31 23.01
C THR A 373 -12.54 1.36 23.32
N ALA A 374 -13.06 1.40 24.55
CA ALA A 374 -14.15 0.55 25.06
C ALA A 374 -15.44 0.68 24.23
N HIS A 375 -15.45 0.10 23.03
CA HIS A 375 -16.59 0.04 22.15
C HIS A 375 -17.36 -1.22 22.51
N GLU A 376 -18.24 -1.05 23.49
CA GLU A 376 -19.33 -1.96 23.72
C GLU A 376 -20.29 -1.88 22.52
N CYS A 377 -19.98 -2.33 21.30
CA CYS A 377 -20.94 -2.16 20.20
C CYS A 377 -22.13 -3.11 20.35
N ARG A 378 -23.29 -2.71 19.83
CA ARG A 378 -24.49 -3.55 19.77
C ARG A 378 -24.84 -3.83 18.31
N GLY A 379 -25.00 -5.11 17.98
CA GLY A 379 -25.48 -5.51 16.65
C GLY A 379 -26.94 -5.14 16.45
N MET A 380 -27.41 -5.11 15.19
CA MET A 380 -28.84 -4.92 14.89
C MET A 380 -29.71 -5.99 15.52
N VAL A 381 -29.14 -7.18 15.72
CA VAL A 381 -29.72 -8.32 16.41
C VAL A 381 -28.74 -8.82 17.47
N THR A 382 -29.27 -9.17 18.64
CA THR A 382 -28.52 -9.84 19.69
C THR A 382 -28.84 -11.33 19.70
N ILE A 383 -27.80 -12.17 19.63
CA ILE A 383 -27.91 -13.64 19.74
C ILE A 383 -27.34 -14.06 21.09
N ASN A 384 -28.19 -14.56 21.98
CA ASN A 384 -27.74 -14.98 23.30
C ASN A 384 -26.80 -16.20 23.19
N ASN A 385 -25.55 -16.03 23.61
CA ASN A 385 -24.50 -17.04 23.42
C ASN A 385 -24.69 -18.35 24.25
N SER A 386 -25.62 -18.37 25.20
CA SER A 386 -25.92 -19.54 26.04
C SER A 386 -27.18 -20.29 25.60
N THR A 387 -28.14 -19.60 24.97
CA THR A 387 -29.46 -20.17 24.65
C THR A 387 -29.80 -20.16 23.17
N GLY A 388 -29.07 -19.39 22.36
CA GLY A 388 -29.42 -19.13 20.96
C GLY A 388 -30.67 -18.26 20.78
N ALA A 389 -31.17 -17.64 21.85
CA ALA A 389 -32.32 -16.74 21.79
C ALA A 389 -31.98 -15.47 21.00
N ILE A 390 -32.95 -15.01 20.20
CA ILE A 390 -32.79 -13.87 19.27
C ILE A 390 -33.53 -12.67 19.84
N THR A 391 -32.86 -11.52 19.94
CA THR A 391 -33.45 -10.23 20.26
C THR A 391 -33.22 -9.27 19.09
N TYR A 392 -34.27 -8.74 18.50
CA TYR A 392 -34.18 -7.71 17.46
C TYR A 392 -34.07 -6.35 18.14
N ASN A 393 -32.96 -5.64 17.92
CA ASN A 393 -32.74 -4.33 18.53
C ASN A 393 -33.43 -3.23 17.71
N SER A 394 -33.52 -2.03 18.26
CA SER A 394 -34.30 -0.95 17.65
C SER A 394 -33.73 -0.46 16.31
N GLU A 395 -32.44 -0.67 16.07
CA GLU A 395 -31.78 -0.44 14.77
C GLU A 395 -32.38 -1.34 13.68
N TYR A 396 -32.65 -2.61 13.99
CA TYR A 396 -33.33 -3.53 13.07
C TYR A 396 -34.75 -3.07 12.77
N LEU A 397 -35.51 -2.63 13.79
CA LEU A 397 -36.91 -2.23 13.60
C LEU A 397 -37.03 -1.02 12.66
N ALA A 398 -36.17 -0.02 12.81
CA ALA A 398 -36.14 1.14 11.92
C ALA A 398 -35.83 0.76 10.46
N PHE A 399 -34.87 -0.15 10.25
CA PHE A 399 -34.49 -0.59 8.91
C PHE A 399 -35.53 -1.55 8.29
N ALA A 400 -36.19 -2.37 9.09
CA ALA A 400 -37.24 -3.29 8.65
C ALA A 400 -38.43 -2.54 8.02
N HIS A 401 -38.74 -1.33 8.49
CA HIS A 401 -39.77 -0.45 7.92
C HIS A 401 -39.51 0.00 6.47
N ILE A 402 -38.27 -0.10 6.01
CA ILE A 402 -37.91 0.14 4.62
C ILE A 402 -37.73 -1.19 3.89
N SER A 403 -36.94 -2.12 4.45
CA SER A 403 -36.58 -3.39 3.78
C SER A 403 -37.80 -4.21 3.35
N LYS A 404 -38.85 -4.21 4.16
CA LYS A 404 -40.08 -4.98 3.95
C LYS A 404 -41.00 -4.44 2.87
N TYR A 405 -40.98 -3.13 2.63
CA TYR A 405 -41.96 -2.48 1.76
C TYR A 405 -41.32 -1.88 0.51
N VAL A 406 -40.07 -1.41 0.58
CA VAL A 406 -39.37 -0.82 -0.55
C VAL A 406 -38.50 -1.90 -1.20
N GLN A 407 -38.88 -2.34 -2.39
CA GLN A 407 -38.22 -3.43 -3.12
C GLN A 407 -36.92 -2.96 -3.78
N ARG A 408 -35.99 -3.89 -3.99
CA ARG A 408 -34.79 -3.64 -4.81
C ARG A 408 -35.21 -3.22 -6.23
N GLY A 409 -34.69 -2.08 -6.69
CA GLY A 409 -35.03 -1.47 -7.97
C GLY A 409 -36.14 -0.42 -7.90
N ALA A 410 -36.67 -0.11 -6.71
CA ALA A 410 -37.56 1.02 -6.53
C ALA A 410 -36.89 2.35 -6.91
N LYS A 411 -37.68 3.35 -7.26
CA LYS A 411 -37.23 4.74 -7.46
C LYS A 411 -37.61 5.56 -6.25
N ARG A 412 -36.69 6.37 -5.71
CA ARG A 412 -37.09 7.47 -4.82
C ARG A 412 -37.91 8.47 -5.63
N ILE A 413 -39.05 8.91 -5.13
CA ILE A 413 -39.94 9.85 -5.81
C ILE A 413 -40.12 11.15 -5.01
N GLN A 414 -40.68 12.17 -5.67
CA GLN A 414 -40.88 13.47 -5.07
C GLN A 414 -41.93 13.44 -3.96
N SER A 415 -41.59 14.09 -2.85
CA SER A 415 -42.51 14.42 -1.78
C SER A 415 -42.12 15.73 -1.10
N ASN A 416 -43.10 16.59 -0.83
CA ASN A 416 -42.90 17.88 -0.16
C ASN A 416 -42.75 17.69 1.37
N VAL A 417 -42.51 18.79 2.10
CA VAL A 417 -42.23 18.82 3.55
C VAL A 417 -40.93 18.07 3.89
N PHE A 418 -39.82 18.80 3.86
CA PHE A 418 -38.52 18.31 4.32
C PHE A 418 -37.87 19.37 5.19
N THR A 419 -37.63 19.05 6.46
CA THR A 419 -36.84 19.87 7.37
C THR A 419 -35.48 19.22 7.50
N MET A 420 -34.42 19.93 7.13
CA MET A 420 -33.05 19.45 7.32
C MET A 420 -32.78 19.25 8.80
N VAL A 421 -32.44 18.03 9.20
CA VAL A 421 -31.95 17.75 10.55
C VAL A 421 -30.42 17.82 10.54
N ALA A 422 -29.85 18.80 11.23
CA ALA A 422 -28.41 18.88 11.46
C ALA A 422 -28.04 17.91 12.60
N SER A 423 -27.85 16.63 12.30
CA SER A 423 -27.40 15.63 13.27
C SER A 423 -25.95 15.22 12.96
N ASN A 424 -25.09 15.20 14.00
CA ASN A 424 -23.64 14.90 13.88
C ASN A 424 -23.21 13.55 14.42
N SER A 425 -23.99 12.93 15.29
CA SER A 425 -23.73 11.60 15.87
C SER A 425 -24.81 11.30 16.92
N TYR A 426 -24.93 10.02 17.30
CA TYR A 426 -25.65 9.62 18.52
C TYR A 426 -24.95 10.24 19.73
N SER A 427 -25.50 11.32 20.26
CA SER A 427 -25.14 11.86 21.56
C SER A 427 -26.31 11.65 22.52
N SER A 428 -26.03 11.13 23.72
CA SER A 428 -27.00 11.04 24.82
C SER A 428 -27.55 12.42 25.25
N THR A 429 -27.00 13.51 24.70
CA THR A 429 -27.43 14.90 24.89
C THR A 429 -28.03 15.54 23.63
N VAL A 430 -28.52 14.79 22.63
CA VAL A 430 -29.33 15.35 21.53
C VAL A 430 -30.67 15.86 22.08
N SER A 431 -30.61 17.04 22.69
CA SER A 431 -31.72 17.82 23.25
C SER A 431 -32.44 18.64 22.17
N SER A 432 -31.94 18.63 20.92
CA SER A 432 -32.54 19.46 19.86
C SER A 432 -32.43 18.81 18.48
N VAL A 433 -33.34 17.87 18.20
CA VAL A 433 -33.84 17.77 16.82
C VAL A 433 -34.91 18.85 16.72
N THR A 434 -34.57 19.95 16.05
CA THR A 434 -35.46 21.07 15.75
C THR A 434 -36.44 20.74 14.62
N GLY A 435 -36.84 19.48 14.49
CA GLY A 435 -37.91 19.08 13.58
C GLY A 435 -39.18 19.77 14.01
N THR A 436 -39.66 20.72 13.19
CA THR A 436 -40.92 21.43 13.44
C THR A 436 -42.13 20.65 12.94
N ASP A 437 -41.92 19.54 12.24
CA ASP A 437 -42.99 18.73 11.65
C ASP A 437 -42.53 17.29 11.31
N VAL A 438 -43.47 16.48 10.83
CA VAL A 438 -43.24 15.10 10.34
C VAL A 438 -42.34 15.11 9.10
N THR A 439 -41.28 14.31 9.13
CA THR A 439 -40.40 14.10 7.97
C THR A 439 -40.84 12.86 7.20
N ASN A 440 -40.53 12.81 5.91
CA ASN A 440 -40.97 11.70 5.06
C ASN A 440 -39.96 11.38 3.96
N VAL A 441 -40.03 10.17 3.40
CA VAL A 441 -39.42 9.83 2.12
C VAL A 441 -40.33 8.85 1.37
N ALA A 442 -40.43 9.03 0.06
CA ALA A 442 -41.37 8.28 -0.78
C ALA A 442 -40.64 7.51 -1.87
N PHE A 443 -41.14 6.32 -2.19
CA PHE A 443 -40.63 5.41 -3.21
C PHE A 443 -41.75 4.90 -4.10
N LYS A 444 -41.37 4.52 -5.32
CA LYS A 444 -42.18 3.76 -6.25
C LYS A 444 -41.47 2.45 -6.56
N ASN A 445 -42.07 1.34 -6.16
CA ASN A 445 -41.54 0.00 -6.41
C ASN A 445 -41.63 -0.38 -7.89
N PRO A 446 -40.86 -1.39 -8.34
CA PRO A 446 -40.96 -1.92 -9.71
C PRO A 446 -42.35 -2.42 -10.10
N ASP A 447 -43.14 -2.90 -9.13
CA ASP A 447 -44.53 -3.32 -9.32
C ASP A 447 -45.53 -2.14 -9.41
N GLY A 448 -45.05 -0.90 -9.28
CA GLY A 448 -45.86 0.32 -9.32
C GLY A 448 -46.45 0.74 -7.97
N SER A 449 -46.29 -0.04 -6.90
CA SER A 449 -46.72 0.37 -5.57
C SER A 449 -45.92 1.55 -5.05
N ILE A 450 -46.61 2.46 -4.35
CA ILE A 450 -46.03 3.62 -3.70
C ILE A 450 -45.85 3.31 -2.23
N VAL A 451 -44.68 3.66 -1.70
CA VAL A 451 -44.32 3.46 -0.29
C VAL A 451 -43.84 4.79 0.28
N VAL A 452 -44.39 5.20 1.41
CA VAL A 452 -43.99 6.42 2.12
C VAL A 452 -43.59 6.05 3.54
N PHE A 453 -42.32 6.32 3.88
CA PHE A 453 -41.83 6.27 5.25
C PHE A 453 -42.03 7.64 5.90
N LEU A 454 -42.66 7.67 7.06
CA LEU A 454 -42.98 8.86 7.84
C LEU A 454 -42.30 8.76 9.20
N TRP A 455 -41.68 9.85 9.64
CA TRP A 455 -41.03 9.95 10.94
C TRP A 455 -41.54 11.19 11.69
N ASN A 456 -42.16 10.97 12.85
CA ASN A 456 -42.61 12.02 13.75
C ASN A 456 -41.66 12.15 14.95
N PRO A 457 -40.71 13.11 14.93
CA PRO A 457 -39.79 13.33 16.03
C PRO A 457 -40.41 14.07 17.23
N LEU A 458 -41.66 14.54 17.13
CA LEU A 458 -42.30 15.37 18.15
C LEU A 458 -42.81 14.55 19.33
N SER A 459 -42.90 15.19 20.49
CA SER A 459 -43.48 14.61 21.72
C SER A 459 -45.01 14.50 21.70
N ALA A 460 -45.66 14.94 20.62
CA ALA A 460 -47.09 14.82 20.39
C ALA A 460 -47.37 14.09 19.07
N ALA A 461 -48.49 13.36 19.02
CA ALA A 461 -48.98 12.78 17.78
C ALA A 461 -49.28 13.88 16.75
N ARG A 462 -49.05 13.58 15.48
CA ARG A 462 -49.29 14.50 14.36
C ARG A 462 -50.15 13.82 13.31
N THR A 463 -51.16 14.54 12.83
CA THR A 463 -51.93 14.12 11.67
C THR A 463 -51.44 14.90 10.47
N VAL A 464 -51.02 14.16 9.45
CA VAL A 464 -50.68 14.68 8.11
C VAL A 464 -51.65 14.10 7.10
N VAL A 465 -51.75 14.72 5.94
CA VAL A 465 -52.51 14.16 4.83
C VAL A 465 -51.56 13.84 3.69
N LEU A 466 -51.48 12.56 3.33
CA LEU A 466 -50.74 12.12 2.15
C LEU A 466 -51.63 12.31 0.92
N THR A 467 -51.22 13.15 -0.02
CA THR A 467 -51.95 13.38 -1.27
C THR A 467 -51.14 12.81 -2.44
N ASP A 468 -51.63 11.76 -3.07
CA ASP A 468 -51.08 11.21 -4.32
C ASP A 468 -51.56 12.08 -5.49
N SER A 469 -50.65 12.87 -6.08
CA SER A 469 -50.98 13.81 -7.15
C SER A 469 -51.41 13.12 -8.45
N TYR A 470 -51.03 11.85 -8.63
CA TYR A 470 -51.36 11.07 -9.82
C TYR A 470 -52.74 10.42 -9.71
N LEU A 471 -53.05 9.83 -8.55
CA LEU A 471 -54.35 9.21 -8.29
C LEU A 471 -55.44 10.23 -7.91
N GLY A 472 -55.04 11.44 -7.50
CA GLY A 472 -55.95 12.45 -6.96
C GLY A 472 -56.63 11.96 -5.68
N GLN A 473 -55.89 11.24 -4.82
CA GLN A 473 -56.39 10.67 -3.57
C GLN A 473 -55.64 11.25 -2.38
N SER A 474 -56.36 11.49 -1.29
CA SER A 474 -55.82 11.95 -0.03
C SER A 474 -56.08 10.92 1.07
N MET A 475 -55.08 10.72 1.93
CA MET A 475 -55.09 9.74 3.01
C MET A 475 -54.65 10.45 4.30
N PRO A 476 -55.57 10.70 5.25
CA PRO A 476 -55.19 11.22 6.55
C PRO A 476 -54.45 10.14 7.35
N VAL A 477 -53.26 10.48 7.84
CA VAL A 477 -52.40 9.58 8.61
C VAL A 477 -52.02 10.25 9.91
N THR A 478 -52.41 9.64 11.04
CA THR A 478 -52.00 10.08 12.37
C THR A 478 -50.79 9.28 12.81
N ILE A 479 -49.62 9.92 12.83
CA ILE A 479 -48.37 9.35 13.32
C ILE A 479 -48.26 9.65 14.82
N PRO A 480 -48.15 8.63 15.70
CA PRO A 480 -47.93 8.84 17.14
C PRO A 480 -46.69 9.69 17.44
N ALA A 481 -46.63 10.25 18.65
CA ALA A 481 -45.42 10.94 19.12
C ALA A 481 -44.21 10.00 19.06
N GLN A 482 -43.06 10.51 18.63
CA GLN A 482 -41.79 9.76 18.60
C GLN A 482 -41.97 8.37 17.98
N SER A 483 -42.45 8.32 16.73
CA SER A 483 -42.72 7.06 16.02
C SER A 483 -42.51 7.21 14.52
N TYR A 484 -42.28 6.09 13.84
CA TYR A 484 -42.33 6.02 12.38
C TYR A 484 -43.45 5.12 11.90
N GLN A 485 -43.94 5.45 10.72
CA GLN A 485 -45.03 4.77 10.06
C GLN A 485 -44.71 4.62 8.58
N THR A 486 -44.88 3.41 8.05
CA THR A 486 -44.75 3.15 6.61
C THR A 486 -46.14 2.95 6.03
N VAL A 487 -46.48 3.71 4.99
CA VAL A 487 -47.76 3.63 4.29
C VAL A 487 -47.50 3.15 2.86
N THR A 488 -48.26 2.15 2.40
CA THR A 488 -48.13 1.59 1.05
C THR A 488 -49.48 1.46 0.35
N TRP A 489 -49.52 1.72 -0.96
CA TRP A 489 -50.68 1.57 -1.83
C TRP A 489 -50.28 1.35 -3.30
N GLY A 490 -51.23 1.05 -4.16
CA GLY A 490 -51.06 1.08 -5.63
C GLY A 490 -50.61 -0.23 -6.28
N ALA A 491 -50.20 -1.24 -5.51
CA ALA A 491 -50.22 -2.63 -6.01
C ALA A 491 -51.68 -3.06 -6.17
N ASP A 492 -51.98 -3.86 -7.20
CA ASP A 492 -53.20 -4.67 -7.17
C ASP A 492 -53.24 -5.36 -5.80
N ASN A 493 -54.22 -5.01 -4.97
CA ASN A 493 -54.45 -5.58 -3.65
C ASN A 493 -54.93 -7.03 -3.77
N VAL A 494 -54.17 -7.85 -4.48
CA VAL A 494 -54.16 -9.27 -4.24
C VAL A 494 -53.06 -9.50 -3.23
N ILE A 495 -53.46 -9.57 -1.96
CA ILE A 495 -52.98 -10.68 -1.14
C ILE A 495 -53.44 -11.94 -1.91
N THR A 496 -52.73 -12.31 -2.98
CA THR A 496 -52.83 -13.68 -3.47
C THR A 496 -52.18 -14.46 -2.35
N THR A 497 -53.00 -15.26 -1.68
CA THR A 497 -52.57 -16.55 -1.15
C THR A 497 -51.32 -17.00 -1.91
N ALA A 498 -50.21 -17.17 -1.16
CA ALA A 498 -48.89 -17.49 -1.68
C ALA A 498 -49.00 -18.26 -2.99
N ALA A 499 -48.47 -17.69 -4.08
CA ALA A 499 -48.31 -18.45 -5.31
C ALA A 499 -47.66 -19.77 -4.90
N THR A 500 -48.36 -20.88 -5.12
CA THR A 500 -47.83 -22.21 -4.80
C THR A 500 -46.76 -22.49 -5.85
N PHE A 501 -45.55 -22.03 -5.57
CA PHE A 501 -44.40 -22.35 -6.40
C PHE A 501 -44.13 -23.84 -6.23
N THR A 502 -44.13 -24.56 -7.35
CA THR A 502 -43.79 -25.98 -7.38
C THR A 502 -42.30 -26.13 -7.65
N ALA A 503 -41.63 -26.98 -6.87
CA ALA A 503 -40.21 -27.25 -7.03
C ALA A 503 -39.89 -27.82 -8.42
N PRO A 504 -38.69 -27.58 -8.97
CA PRO A 504 -38.23 -28.25 -10.18
C PRO A 504 -38.18 -29.79 -10.04
N GLY A 505 -38.11 -30.49 -11.17
CA GLY A 505 -37.78 -31.92 -11.20
C GLY A 505 -36.32 -32.19 -10.83
N ALA A 506 -35.96 -33.45 -10.59
CA ALA A 506 -34.57 -33.82 -10.31
C ALA A 506 -33.67 -33.65 -11.55
N PRO A 507 -32.45 -33.11 -11.42
CA PRO A 507 -31.46 -33.10 -12.49
C PRO A 507 -30.83 -34.49 -12.67
N THR A 508 -30.08 -34.69 -13.76
CA THR A 508 -29.31 -35.94 -14.00
C THR A 508 -27.82 -35.63 -14.09
N LEU A 509 -26.99 -36.37 -13.37
CA LEU A 509 -25.53 -36.28 -13.45
C LEU A 509 -25.00 -37.25 -14.52
N GLY A 510 -24.18 -36.74 -15.42
CA GLY A 510 -23.46 -37.51 -16.42
C GLY A 510 -22.18 -38.14 -15.87
N THR A 511 -21.49 -38.93 -16.70
CA THR A 511 -20.23 -39.58 -16.32
C THR A 511 -19.14 -38.55 -16.01
N PRO A 512 -18.56 -38.55 -14.80
CA PRO A 512 -17.45 -37.66 -14.46
C PRO A 512 -16.23 -37.90 -15.34
N THR A 513 -15.53 -36.82 -15.69
CA THR A 513 -14.27 -36.81 -16.44
C THR A 513 -13.20 -36.07 -15.64
N THR A 514 -11.92 -36.23 -15.97
CA THR A 514 -10.85 -35.42 -15.39
C THR A 514 -10.33 -34.43 -16.43
N ASN A 515 -10.20 -33.16 -16.05
CA ASN A 515 -9.60 -32.13 -16.91
C ASN A 515 -8.06 -32.17 -16.85
N SER A 516 -7.39 -31.36 -17.68
CA SER A 516 -5.92 -31.26 -17.73
C SER A 516 -5.28 -30.78 -16.42
N ALA A 517 -6.03 -30.08 -15.57
CA ALA A 517 -5.61 -29.65 -14.24
C ALA A 517 -5.76 -30.75 -13.17
N GLY A 518 -6.18 -31.97 -13.56
CA GLY A 518 -6.39 -33.06 -12.63
C GLY A 518 -7.61 -32.86 -11.74
N GLN A 519 -8.64 -32.13 -12.19
CA GLN A 519 -9.87 -31.88 -11.46
C GLN A 519 -11.03 -32.69 -12.04
N VAL A 520 -12.01 -33.05 -11.22
CA VAL A 520 -13.17 -33.82 -11.66
C VAL A 520 -14.24 -32.89 -12.25
N VAL A 521 -14.61 -33.09 -13.50
CA VAL A 521 -15.70 -32.39 -14.20
C VAL A 521 -16.87 -33.32 -14.35
N VAL A 522 -18.03 -32.93 -13.84
CA VAL A 522 -19.26 -33.73 -13.87
C VAL A 522 -20.32 -33.00 -14.71
N PRO A 523 -20.77 -33.57 -15.83
CA PRO A 523 -21.87 -33.02 -16.62
C PRO A 523 -23.19 -33.04 -15.84
N ILE A 524 -24.00 -31.99 -16.01
CA ILE A 524 -25.37 -31.91 -15.49
C ILE A 524 -26.33 -31.77 -16.66
N THR A 525 -27.36 -32.61 -16.67
CA THR A 525 -28.53 -32.44 -17.54
C THR A 525 -29.67 -31.83 -16.74
N ALA A 526 -30.26 -30.77 -17.29
CA ALA A 526 -31.35 -30.06 -16.63
C ALA A 526 -32.60 -30.94 -16.43
N PRO A 527 -33.40 -30.66 -15.38
CA PRO A 527 -34.66 -31.34 -15.14
C PRO A 527 -35.63 -31.20 -16.31
N ALA A 528 -36.44 -32.24 -16.55
CA ALA A 528 -37.50 -32.21 -17.56
C ALA A 528 -38.62 -31.20 -17.26
N SER A 529 -38.73 -30.72 -16.01
CA SER A 529 -39.64 -29.67 -15.57
C SER A 529 -38.90 -28.70 -14.65
N VAL A 530 -38.99 -27.39 -14.92
CA VAL A 530 -38.40 -26.32 -14.09
C VAL A 530 -39.34 -25.80 -13.00
N GLY A 531 -40.54 -26.36 -12.88
CA GLY A 531 -41.54 -25.92 -11.90
C GLY A 531 -42.29 -24.65 -12.34
N SER A 532 -42.71 -23.82 -11.37
CA SER A 532 -43.54 -22.62 -11.60
C SER A 532 -42.75 -21.36 -12.04
N SER A 533 -41.42 -21.45 -12.22
CA SER A 533 -40.54 -20.33 -12.58
C SER A 533 -39.26 -20.83 -13.27
N ASP A 534 -38.41 -19.91 -13.71
CA ASP A 534 -37.06 -20.20 -14.21
C ASP A 534 -36.23 -21.02 -13.19
N LEU A 535 -35.37 -21.89 -13.71
CA LEU A 535 -34.48 -22.73 -12.91
C LEU A 535 -33.42 -21.85 -12.23
N GLY A 536 -33.49 -21.74 -10.89
CA GLY A 536 -32.59 -20.92 -10.09
C GLY A 536 -31.16 -21.47 -10.05
N GLY A 537 -31.00 -22.79 -10.04
CA GLY A 537 -29.68 -23.42 -10.06
C GLY A 537 -29.66 -24.88 -9.67
N TYR A 538 -28.46 -25.38 -9.42
CA TYR A 538 -28.20 -26.71 -8.88
C TYR A 538 -27.38 -26.61 -7.59
N ARG A 539 -27.78 -27.35 -6.56
CA ARG A 539 -26.99 -27.61 -5.36
C ARG A 539 -26.35 -28.97 -5.50
N VAL A 540 -25.03 -29.04 -5.48
CA VAL A 540 -24.30 -30.29 -5.61
C VAL A 540 -23.75 -30.70 -4.27
N PHE A 541 -24.04 -31.91 -3.85
CA PHE A 541 -23.62 -32.53 -2.61
C PHE A 541 -22.54 -33.55 -2.91
N ALA A 542 -21.61 -33.73 -1.96
CA ALA A 542 -20.52 -34.68 -2.13
C ALA A 542 -20.25 -35.51 -0.88
N GLY A 543 -19.77 -36.75 -1.09
CA GLY A 543 -19.44 -37.71 -0.04
C GLY A 543 -18.13 -38.45 -0.32
N SER A 544 -17.48 -38.94 0.73
CA SER A 544 -16.26 -39.78 0.63
C SER A 544 -16.57 -41.26 0.36
N ALA A 545 -17.83 -41.66 0.43
CA ALA A 545 -18.33 -42.99 0.12
C ALA A 545 -19.71 -42.88 -0.56
N ALA A 546 -20.09 -43.94 -1.28
CA ALA A 546 -21.39 -44.02 -1.94
C ALA A 546 -22.54 -43.85 -0.94
N GLY A 547 -23.52 -42.99 -1.26
CA GLY A 547 -24.67 -42.68 -0.41
C GLY A 547 -24.35 -41.89 0.87
N ALA A 548 -23.13 -41.40 1.03
CA ALA A 548 -22.68 -40.64 2.21
C ALA A 548 -22.41 -39.17 1.88
N GLU A 549 -23.20 -38.58 0.97
CA GLU A 549 -23.10 -37.14 0.69
C GLU A 549 -23.44 -36.33 1.94
N ALA A 550 -22.67 -35.26 2.15
CA ALA A 550 -22.95 -34.31 3.22
C ALA A 550 -24.34 -33.69 3.05
N THR A 551 -24.93 -33.28 4.18
CA THR A 551 -26.23 -32.58 4.18
C THR A 551 -26.13 -31.15 3.65
N MET A 552 -24.91 -30.60 3.54
CA MET A 552 -24.65 -29.30 2.94
C MET A 552 -24.06 -29.48 1.53
N PRO A 553 -24.46 -28.65 0.56
CA PRO A 553 -23.91 -28.74 -0.79
C PRO A 553 -22.42 -28.34 -0.78
N LEU A 554 -21.63 -29.07 -1.55
CA LEU A 554 -20.23 -28.76 -1.86
C LEU A 554 -20.12 -27.48 -2.72
N PHE A 555 -21.05 -27.26 -3.66
CA PHE A 555 -21.17 -26.02 -4.41
C PHE A 555 -22.60 -25.81 -4.93
N THR A 556 -22.96 -24.55 -5.18
CA THR A 556 -24.20 -24.15 -5.86
C THR A 556 -23.84 -23.48 -7.18
N ILE A 557 -24.46 -23.92 -8.28
CA ILE A 557 -24.16 -23.42 -9.62
C ILE A 557 -25.44 -22.89 -10.31
N PRO A 558 -25.33 -21.93 -11.24
CA PRO A 558 -26.47 -21.38 -11.98
C PRO A 558 -27.28 -22.43 -12.75
N GLY A 559 -28.56 -22.15 -12.98
CA GLY A 559 -29.47 -23.08 -13.70
C GLY A 559 -29.13 -23.26 -15.17
N THR A 560 -28.30 -22.37 -15.72
CA THR A 560 -27.77 -22.44 -17.08
C THR A 560 -26.55 -23.37 -17.20
N SER A 561 -25.99 -23.83 -16.08
CA SER A 561 -24.78 -24.66 -16.08
C SER A 561 -25.05 -26.06 -16.60
N THR A 562 -24.24 -26.51 -17.55
CA THR A 562 -24.29 -27.86 -18.12
C THR A 562 -23.31 -28.85 -17.46
N SER A 563 -22.52 -28.38 -16.49
CA SER A 563 -21.54 -29.18 -15.73
C SER A 563 -21.07 -28.42 -14.50
N PHE A 564 -20.42 -29.11 -13.57
CA PHE A 564 -19.59 -28.52 -12.50
C PHE A 564 -18.20 -29.13 -12.48
N THR A 565 -17.26 -28.42 -11.86
CA THR A 565 -15.89 -28.90 -11.65
C THR A 565 -15.58 -28.90 -10.16
N ASP A 566 -15.18 -30.04 -9.61
CA ASP A 566 -14.67 -30.15 -8.26
C ASP A 566 -13.16 -29.91 -8.26
N THR A 567 -12.77 -28.73 -7.79
CA THR A 567 -11.39 -28.28 -7.66
C THR A 567 -10.77 -28.62 -6.30
N LEU A 568 -11.57 -29.13 -5.35
CA LEU A 568 -11.20 -29.33 -3.94
C LEU A 568 -10.76 -30.77 -3.64
N LEU A 569 -10.74 -31.64 -4.65
CA LEU A 569 -10.45 -33.07 -4.49
C LEU A 569 -8.98 -33.36 -4.81
N ALA A 570 -8.27 -33.93 -3.84
CA ALA A 570 -6.88 -34.34 -4.02
C ALA A 570 -6.76 -35.50 -5.05
N SER A 571 -5.72 -35.45 -5.88
CA SER A 571 -5.42 -36.50 -6.87
C SER A 571 -5.40 -37.90 -6.24
N GLY A 572 -6.04 -38.87 -6.90
CA GLY A 572 -6.18 -40.25 -6.46
C GLY A 572 -7.32 -40.50 -5.45
N SER A 573 -7.97 -39.45 -4.93
CA SER A 573 -9.11 -39.60 -4.02
C SER A 573 -10.42 -39.70 -4.78
N THR A 574 -11.26 -40.69 -4.47
CA THR A 574 -12.59 -40.82 -5.09
C THR A 574 -13.63 -40.06 -4.28
N ARG A 575 -14.50 -39.31 -4.94
CA ARG A 575 -15.64 -38.61 -4.33
C ARG A 575 -16.93 -38.91 -5.08
N PHE A 576 -18.02 -39.00 -4.34
CA PHE A 576 -19.36 -39.30 -4.81
C PHE A 576 -20.19 -38.03 -4.81
N TYR A 577 -21.02 -37.81 -5.84
CA TYR A 577 -21.77 -36.59 -6.06
C TYR A 577 -23.26 -36.87 -6.30
N LYS A 578 -24.11 -36.03 -5.73
CA LYS A 578 -25.52 -35.86 -6.08
C LYS A 578 -25.81 -34.38 -6.34
N ALA A 579 -26.85 -34.07 -7.10
CA ALA A 579 -27.30 -32.71 -7.31
C ALA A 579 -28.81 -32.58 -7.14
N GLU A 580 -29.25 -31.46 -6.60
CA GLU A 580 -30.66 -31.04 -6.57
C GLU A 580 -30.80 -29.76 -7.39
N ALA A 581 -31.83 -29.68 -8.21
CA ALA A 581 -32.24 -28.42 -8.84
C ALA A 581 -33.03 -27.59 -7.84
N PHE A 582 -32.95 -26.26 -7.90
CA PHE A 582 -33.76 -25.37 -7.07
C PHE A 582 -34.33 -24.19 -7.86
N GLY A 583 -35.45 -23.67 -7.39
CA GLY A 583 -36.11 -22.47 -7.91
C GLY A 583 -37.02 -21.87 -6.84
N LEU A 584 -37.90 -20.93 -7.22
CA LEU A 584 -38.81 -20.28 -6.27
C LEU A 584 -39.74 -21.26 -5.52
N GLY A 585 -39.96 -22.46 -6.07
CA GLY A 585 -40.74 -23.54 -5.46
C GLY A 585 -39.99 -24.44 -4.50
N GLY A 586 -38.74 -24.12 -4.17
CA GLY A 586 -37.87 -24.95 -3.36
C GLY A 586 -37.05 -25.93 -4.20
N ALA A 587 -36.49 -26.94 -3.54
CA ALA A 587 -35.56 -27.88 -4.15
C ALA A 587 -36.24 -29.13 -4.69
N SER A 588 -35.68 -29.68 -5.75
CA SER A 588 -36.08 -30.95 -6.33
C SER A 588 -35.64 -32.13 -5.44
N ALA A 589 -36.09 -33.33 -5.80
CA ALA A 589 -35.39 -34.54 -5.37
C ALA A 589 -33.95 -34.58 -5.92
N ALA A 590 -33.07 -35.30 -5.24
CA ALA A 590 -31.69 -35.49 -5.67
C ALA A 590 -31.59 -36.30 -6.98
N SER A 591 -30.53 -36.02 -7.75
CA SER A 591 -30.15 -36.74 -8.96
C SER A 591 -29.72 -38.18 -8.69
N ASN A 592 -29.38 -38.90 -9.75
CA ASN A 592 -28.51 -40.07 -9.65
C ASN A 592 -27.15 -39.69 -9.02
N GLU A 593 -26.55 -40.65 -8.33
CA GLU A 593 -25.20 -40.53 -7.77
C GLU A 593 -24.15 -40.91 -8.81
N VAL A 594 -23.06 -40.15 -8.87
CA VAL A 594 -21.89 -40.46 -9.71
C VAL A 594 -20.61 -40.29 -8.90
N SER A 595 -19.51 -40.93 -9.30
CA SER A 595 -18.22 -40.76 -8.65
C SER A 595 -17.11 -40.38 -9.61
N GLY A 596 -16.18 -39.57 -9.12
CA GLY A 596 -15.00 -39.15 -9.87
C GLY A 596 -13.73 -39.29 -9.04
N THR A 597 -12.64 -39.66 -9.70
CA THR A 597 -11.30 -39.75 -9.11
C THR A 597 -10.39 -38.87 -9.96
N PRO A 598 -9.84 -37.77 -9.41
CA PRO A 598 -8.93 -36.94 -10.16
C PRO A 598 -7.60 -37.68 -10.36
N VAL A 599 -7.08 -37.64 -11.59
CA VAL A 599 -5.71 -38.06 -11.90
C VAL A 599 -4.76 -36.86 -11.79
N ALA A 600 -3.46 -37.10 -11.60
CA ALA A 600 -2.48 -36.03 -11.42
C ALA A 600 -2.52 -35.03 -12.59
N ALA A 601 -2.40 -33.73 -12.26
CA ALA A 601 -2.41 -32.65 -13.24
C ALA A 601 -1.34 -32.88 -14.33
N SER A 602 -1.73 -32.66 -15.58
CA SER A 602 -0.86 -32.85 -16.73
C SER A 602 0.01 -31.62 -16.99
N ALA A 603 1.20 -31.80 -17.55
CA ALA A 603 2.08 -30.69 -17.89
C ALA A 603 1.40 -29.71 -18.85
N THR A 604 1.41 -28.43 -18.47
CA THR A 604 0.94 -27.31 -19.30
C THR A 604 2.09 -26.47 -19.84
N THR A 605 3.30 -26.62 -19.29
CA THR A 605 4.50 -25.87 -19.71
C THR A 605 5.73 -26.78 -19.73
N TYR A 606 6.78 -26.33 -20.40
CA TYR A 606 8.10 -26.96 -20.38
C TYR A 606 9.19 -25.89 -20.33
N THR A 607 10.38 -26.27 -19.89
CA THR A 607 11.54 -25.37 -19.79
C THR A 607 12.54 -25.63 -20.91
N LEU A 608 13.31 -24.61 -21.28
CA LEU A 608 14.43 -24.69 -22.23
C LEU A 608 15.70 -24.19 -21.54
N THR A 609 16.75 -25.00 -21.51
CA THR A 609 18.03 -24.66 -20.86
C THR A 609 19.23 -24.99 -21.75
N GLY A 610 20.30 -24.19 -21.66
CA GLY A 610 21.56 -24.39 -22.38
C GLY A 610 22.51 -23.19 -22.28
N SER A 611 23.68 -23.27 -22.91
CA SER A 611 24.68 -22.19 -22.87
C SER A 611 24.23 -20.98 -23.70
N ALA A 612 24.40 -19.76 -23.15
CA ALA A 612 24.17 -18.50 -23.85
C ALA A 612 25.38 -18.05 -24.70
N ALA A 613 26.58 -18.62 -24.48
CA ALA A 613 27.79 -18.27 -25.22
C ALA A 613 28.20 -19.44 -26.13
N LEU A 614 28.26 -19.18 -27.45
CA LEU A 614 28.49 -20.16 -28.50
C LEU A 614 29.64 -19.74 -29.41
N ASN A 615 30.19 -20.68 -30.18
CA ASN A 615 31.20 -20.41 -31.20
C ASN A 615 30.76 -20.96 -32.56
N VAL A 616 31.08 -20.26 -33.65
CA VAL A 616 30.84 -20.74 -35.00
C VAL A 616 31.50 -22.10 -35.21
N GLY A 617 30.74 -23.08 -35.70
CA GLY A 617 31.20 -24.44 -36.00
C GLY A 617 31.20 -25.42 -34.82
N THR A 618 30.86 -24.99 -33.60
CA THR A 618 30.85 -25.84 -32.40
C THR A 618 29.42 -26.18 -31.97
N ALA A 619 29.08 -27.47 -31.94
CA ALA A 619 27.79 -27.94 -31.46
C ALA A 619 27.63 -27.74 -29.95
N SER A 620 26.51 -27.14 -29.52
CA SER A 620 26.17 -26.93 -28.11
C SER A 620 24.83 -27.58 -27.78
N THR A 621 24.73 -28.26 -26.63
CA THR A 621 23.54 -29.01 -26.20
C THR A 621 22.55 -28.13 -25.45
N PHE A 622 21.27 -28.30 -25.76
CA PHE A 622 20.12 -27.69 -25.10
C PHE A 622 19.15 -28.79 -24.63
N THR A 623 18.48 -28.54 -23.51
CA THR A 623 17.59 -29.49 -22.85
C THR A 623 16.20 -28.90 -22.71
N VAL A 624 15.18 -29.72 -23.02
CA VAL A 624 13.77 -29.40 -22.79
C VAL A 624 13.17 -30.36 -21.78
N THR A 625 12.48 -29.81 -20.77
CA THR A 625 11.95 -30.60 -19.64
C THR A 625 10.49 -30.22 -19.36
N PRO A 626 9.52 -31.17 -19.43
CA PRO A 626 8.15 -30.94 -18.99
C PRO A 626 8.10 -30.60 -17.50
N ASN A 627 7.17 -29.73 -17.09
CA ASN A 627 6.99 -29.42 -15.66
C ASN A 627 6.23 -30.53 -14.88
N ALA A 628 5.56 -31.45 -15.57
CA ALA A 628 4.83 -32.60 -15.02
C ALA A 628 4.71 -33.73 -16.06
N ALA A 629 3.97 -34.81 -15.77
CA ALA A 629 3.68 -35.84 -16.76
C ALA A 629 2.76 -35.31 -17.86
N LEU A 630 3.04 -35.61 -19.13
CA LEU A 630 2.24 -35.13 -20.26
C LEU A 630 0.93 -35.91 -20.47
N TYR A 631 -0.13 -35.22 -20.88
CA TYR A 631 -1.41 -35.85 -21.27
C TYR A 631 -1.37 -36.50 -22.66
N ALA A 632 -0.54 -35.96 -23.56
CA ALA A 632 -0.29 -36.48 -24.90
C ALA A 632 1.16 -36.18 -25.28
N ALA A 633 1.75 -37.00 -26.17
CA ALA A 633 3.12 -36.79 -26.61
C ALA A 633 3.28 -35.43 -27.32
N ALA A 634 4.36 -34.71 -27.01
CA ALA A 634 4.64 -33.38 -27.57
C ALA A 634 5.93 -33.41 -28.40
N THR A 635 5.85 -32.93 -29.65
CA THR A 635 7.03 -32.72 -30.50
C THR A 635 7.51 -31.28 -30.35
N ILE A 636 8.74 -31.10 -29.87
CA ILE A 636 9.40 -29.81 -29.68
C ILE A 636 10.32 -29.54 -30.86
N THR A 637 10.12 -28.40 -31.52
CA THR A 637 10.91 -27.94 -32.67
C THR A 637 11.69 -26.69 -32.28
N PRO A 638 13.03 -26.75 -32.19
CA PRO A 638 13.86 -25.58 -31.91
C PRO A 638 14.08 -24.70 -33.14
N ALA A 639 14.29 -23.41 -32.90
CA ALA A 639 14.67 -22.41 -33.89
C ALA A 639 15.67 -21.41 -33.27
N CYS A 640 16.51 -20.79 -34.10
CA CYS A 640 17.38 -19.71 -33.66
C CYS A 640 17.43 -18.61 -34.73
N THR A 641 17.51 -17.36 -34.30
CA THR A 641 17.67 -16.22 -35.22
C THR A 641 19.09 -16.11 -35.81
N VAL A 642 20.09 -16.75 -35.20
CA VAL A 642 21.42 -16.90 -35.80
C VAL A 642 21.44 -18.13 -36.72
N ALA A 643 22.02 -17.99 -37.92
CA ALA A 643 22.12 -19.09 -38.87
C ALA A 643 22.93 -20.27 -38.32
N GLY A 644 22.39 -21.49 -38.38
CA GLY A 644 23.05 -22.70 -37.92
C GLY A 644 22.20 -23.95 -38.18
N THR A 645 22.64 -25.10 -37.67
CA THR A 645 21.95 -26.39 -37.83
C THR A 645 21.62 -27.02 -36.49
N PHE A 646 20.42 -27.60 -36.37
CA PHE A 646 19.97 -28.35 -35.20
C PHE A 646 20.10 -29.87 -35.41
N SER A 647 20.48 -30.60 -34.36
CA SER A 647 20.55 -32.06 -34.39
C SER A 647 20.11 -32.69 -33.05
N PRO A 648 19.00 -33.45 -33.02
CA PRO A 648 18.02 -33.62 -34.09
C PRO A 648 17.25 -32.32 -34.40
N THR A 649 16.53 -32.27 -35.53
CA THR A 649 15.71 -31.10 -35.93
C THR A 649 14.45 -30.92 -35.07
N SER A 650 14.07 -31.93 -34.29
CA SER A 650 12.99 -31.90 -33.31
C SER A 650 13.19 -33.01 -32.27
N VAL A 651 12.64 -32.87 -31.07
CA VAL A 651 12.66 -33.88 -30.01
C VAL A 651 11.24 -34.19 -29.53
N THR A 652 11.00 -35.41 -29.04
CA THR A 652 9.67 -35.83 -28.54
C THR A 652 9.70 -36.00 -27.04
N LEU A 653 8.74 -35.38 -26.36
CA LEU A 653 8.42 -35.63 -24.96
C LEU A 653 7.24 -36.61 -24.92
N ALA A 654 7.41 -37.75 -24.25
CA ALA A 654 6.45 -38.86 -24.29
C ALA A 654 5.22 -38.62 -23.40
N GLU A 655 4.06 -39.12 -23.84
CA GLU A 655 2.84 -39.17 -23.02
C GLU A 655 3.08 -39.89 -21.69
N GLY A 656 2.52 -39.36 -20.61
CA GLY A 656 2.67 -39.88 -19.25
C GLY A 656 4.05 -39.69 -18.63
N SER A 657 5.00 -39.04 -19.33
CA SER A 657 6.38 -38.89 -18.88
C SER A 657 6.70 -37.45 -18.47
N SER A 658 7.52 -37.29 -17.44
CA SER A 658 8.19 -36.04 -17.05
C SER A 658 9.68 -36.01 -17.45
N ALA A 659 10.14 -36.96 -18.29
CA ALA A 659 11.53 -37.07 -18.69
C ALA A 659 11.96 -35.94 -19.65
N ALA A 660 13.19 -35.45 -19.48
CA ALA A 660 13.78 -34.44 -20.34
C ALA A 660 14.25 -35.02 -21.69
N ALA A 661 14.27 -34.18 -22.73
CA ALA A 661 14.85 -34.49 -24.03
C ALA A 661 15.91 -33.43 -24.43
N THR A 662 16.88 -33.80 -25.28
CA THR A 662 17.99 -32.92 -25.64
C THR A 662 18.20 -32.80 -27.15
N PHE A 663 18.64 -31.64 -27.60
CA PHE A 663 19.10 -31.39 -28.97
C PHE A 663 20.36 -30.53 -28.97
N THR A 664 21.07 -30.48 -30.09
CA THR A 664 22.24 -29.61 -30.27
C THR A 664 21.99 -28.51 -31.30
N PHE A 665 22.62 -27.35 -31.13
CA PHE A 665 22.67 -26.27 -32.12
C PHE A 665 24.13 -25.97 -32.48
N THR A 666 24.43 -25.94 -33.78
CA THR A 666 25.75 -25.61 -34.33
C THR A 666 25.65 -24.34 -35.16
N PRO A 667 26.14 -23.19 -34.66
CA PRO A 667 26.09 -21.93 -35.38
C PRO A 667 27.01 -21.93 -36.61
N SER A 668 26.57 -21.29 -37.68
CA SER A 668 27.34 -21.11 -38.94
C SER A 668 27.77 -19.65 -39.17
N ALA A 669 27.26 -18.71 -38.36
CA ALA A 669 27.56 -17.28 -38.45
C ALA A 669 27.72 -16.68 -37.05
N THR A 670 28.51 -15.61 -36.94
CA THR A 670 28.68 -14.82 -35.71
C THR A 670 27.51 -13.86 -35.48
N GLY A 671 27.23 -13.50 -34.23
CA GLY A 671 26.22 -12.49 -33.89
C GLY A 671 25.47 -12.81 -32.60
N THR A 672 24.53 -11.95 -32.22
CA THR A 672 23.58 -12.22 -31.13
C THR A 672 22.25 -12.69 -31.72
N GLY A 673 21.55 -13.55 -30.99
CA GLY A 673 20.22 -13.99 -31.37
C GLY A 673 19.46 -14.65 -30.23
N THR A 674 18.34 -15.25 -30.59
CA THR A 674 17.43 -15.88 -29.63
C THR A 674 17.17 -17.30 -30.11
N LEU A 675 17.39 -18.27 -29.23
CA LEU A 675 17.02 -19.67 -29.43
C LEU A 675 15.67 -19.91 -28.76
N SER A 676 14.68 -20.28 -29.56
CA SER A 676 13.31 -20.52 -29.12
C SER A 676 12.85 -21.93 -29.49
N THR A 677 11.75 -22.38 -28.90
CA THR A 677 11.12 -23.66 -29.21
C THR A 677 9.64 -23.46 -29.47
N THR A 678 9.05 -24.32 -30.31
CA THR A 678 7.60 -24.44 -30.50
C THR A 678 7.20 -25.89 -30.30
N ASN A 679 5.95 -26.15 -29.87
CA ASN A 679 5.47 -27.51 -29.63
C ASN A 679 4.17 -27.87 -30.36
N SER A 680 3.94 -29.17 -30.57
CA SER A 680 2.75 -29.71 -31.25
C SER A 680 1.55 -30.02 -30.32
N ALA A 681 1.69 -29.85 -29.01
CA ALA A 681 0.72 -30.30 -28.01
C ALA A 681 -0.02 -29.14 -27.31
N GLY A 682 0.17 -27.89 -27.77
CA GLY A 682 -0.47 -26.72 -27.18
C GLY A 682 0.06 -26.36 -25.78
N LEU A 683 1.26 -26.84 -25.41
CA LEU A 683 1.95 -26.40 -24.20
C LEU A 683 2.35 -24.93 -24.34
N THR A 684 2.49 -24.22 -23.23
CA THR A 684 3.09 -22.88 -23.26
C THR A 684 4.59 -23.00 -23.53
N ASP A 685 5.06 -22.40 -24.63
CA ASP A 685 6.47 -22.36 -24.98
C ASP A 685 7.24 -21.43 -24.02
N PRO A 686 8.44 -21.84 -23.54
CA PRO A 686 9.27 -20.99 -22.69
C PRO A 686 9.79 -19.78 -23.45
N ALA A 687 10.17 -18.74 -22.70
CA ALA A 687 10.84 -17.57 -23.27
C ALA A 687 12.12 -17.99 -24.02
N GLY A 688 12.38 -17.34 -25.15
CA GLY A 688 13.57 -17.63 -25.95
C GLY A 688 14.87 -17.29 -25.21
N LEU A 689 15.86 -18.16 -25.30
CA LEU A 689 17.17 -17.98 -24.69
C LEU A 689 18.05 -17.07 -25.55
N ALA A 690 18.52 -15.96 -24.99
CA ALA A 690 19.48 -15.09 -25.66
C ALA A 690 20.82 -15.82 -25.82
N VAL A 691 21.34 -15.88 -27.05
CA VAL A 691 22.62 -16.49 -27.39
C VAL A 691 23.55 -15.49 -28.08
N THR A 692 24.84 -15.58 -27.79
CA THR A 692 25.90 -14.80 -28.45
C THR A 692 26.90 -15.76 -29.08
N VAL A 693 27.11 -15.64 -30.39
CA VAL A 693 27.99 -16.49 -31.20
C VAL A 693 29.24 -15.72 -31.61
N ALA A 694 30.38 -16.16 -31.10
CA ALA A 694 31.71 -15.62 -31.45
C ALA A 694 32.35 -16.39 -32.64
N ALA A 695 33.30 -15.74 -33.30
CA ALA A 695 34.08 -16.36 -34.38
C ALA A 695 34.92 -17.54 -33.84
N ALA A 696 35.13 -18.56 -34.68
CA ALA A 696 36.03 -19.66 -34.33
C ALA A 696 37.45 -19.14 -34.10
N THR A 697 38.02 -19.42 -32.93
CA THR A 697 39.37 -18.97 -32.55
C THR A 697 40.43 -19.97 -33.04
N THR A 698 41.49 -19.46 -33.69
CA THR A 698 42.66 -20.26 -34.08
C THR A 698 43.52 -20.58 -32.85
N PRO A 699 44.16 -21.77 -32.76
CA PRO A 699 45.03 -22.09 -31.63
C PRO A 699 46.18 -21.10 -31.45
N PHE A 700 46.61 -20.86 -30.21
CA PHE A 700 47.75 -19.98 -29.95
C PHE A 700 49.04 -20.54 -30.58
N THR A 701 49.82 -19.68 -31.23
CA THR A 701 51.08 -20.03 -31.91
C THR A 701 52.32 -19.45 -31.22
N THR A 702 52.11 -18.69 -30.14
CA THR A 702 53.15 -18.02 -29.36
C THR A 702 52.92 -18.23 -27.86
N TYR A 703 53.94 -17.97 -27.05
CA TYR A 703 53.84 -17.90 -25.59
C TYR A 703 54.84 -16.88 -25.05
N THR A 704 54.65 -16.40 -23.82
CA THR A 704 55.56 -15.46 -23.15
C THR A 704 56.18 -16.08 -21.92
N SER A 705 57.42 -15.69 -21.60
CA SER A 705 58.13 -16.08 -20.37
C SER A 705 58.47 -14.85 -19.53
N ALA A 706 58.08 -14.83 -18.26
CA ALA A 706 58.34 -13.72 -17.34
C ALA A 706 58.91 -14.19 -16.00
N LEU A 707 59.89 -13.48 -15.48
CA LEU A 707 60.42 -13.72 -14.13
C LEU A 707 59.62 -12.92 -13.10
N SER A 708 59.45 -13.50 -11.91
CA SER A 708 58.85 -12.79 -10.77
C SER A 708 59.72 -11.64 -10.25
N ALA A 709 61.02 -11.62 -10.58
CA ALA A 709 61.95 -10.54 -10.27
C ALA A 709 63.10 -10.48 -11.29
N SER A 710 63.57 -9.27 -11.61
CA SER A 710 64.73 -9.02 -12.50
C SER A 710 66.08 -9.11 -11.79
N SER A 711 66.08 -9.30 -10.47
CA SER A 711 67.29 -9.51 -9.66
C SER A 711 67.00 -10.41 -8.46
N VAL A 712 68.00 -11.20 -8.03
CA VAL A 712 67.88 -12.10 -6.87
C VAL A 712 69.23 -12.24 -6.16
N VAL A 713 69.22 -12.58 -4.87
CA VAL A 713 70.45 -12.92 -4.14
C VAL A 713 70.81 -14.38 -4.42
N MET A 714 72.10 -14.67 -4.57
CA MET A 714 72.60 -16.03 -4.76
C MET A 714 72.02 -16.99 -3.70
N GLY A 715 71.49 -18.14 -4.13
CA GLY A 715 70.82 -19.13 -3.26
C GLY A 715 69.30 -19.01 -3.13
N ASN A 716 68.70 -17.89 -3.52
CA ASN A 716 67.24 -17.69 -3.45
C ASN A 716 66.56 -18.02 -4.79
N PRO A 717 65.43 -18.76 -4.80
CA PRO A 717 64.72 -19.10 -6.03
C PRO A 717 63.99 -17.88 -6.62
N VAL A 718 63.91 -17.81 -7.96
CA VAL A 718 63.04 -16.89 -8.71
C VAL A 718 62.05 -17.69 -9.58
N THR A 719 60.79 -17.27 -9.64
CA THR A 719 59.76 -17.98 -10.42
C THR A 719 59.78 -17.52 -11.87
N LEU A 720 59.77 -18.46 -12.81
CA LEU A 720 59.54 -18.26 -14.23
C LEU A 720 58.11 -18.69 -14.57
N THR A 721 57.30 -17.76 -15.06
CA THR A 721 55.92 -18.00 -15.51
C THR A 721 55.88 -18.08 -17.04
N ILE A 722 55.27 -19.14 -17.55
CA ILE A 722 55.07 -19.40 -18.98
C ILE A 722 53.58 -19.25 -19.28
N THR A 723 53.23 -18.27 -20.11
CA THR A 723 51.84 -17.92 -20.42
C THR A 723 51.56 -18.17 -21.89
N PRO A 724 50.60 -19.04 -22.25
CA PRO A 724 50.13 -19.18 -23.63
C PRO A 724 49.72 -17.84 -24.25
N GLY A 725 50.00 -17.65 -25.54
CA GLY A 725 49.60 -16.46 -26.29
C GLY A 725 48.09 -16.38 -26.54
N THR A 726 47.67 -15.37 -27.29
CA THR A 726 46.25 -15.19 -27.65
C THR A 726 45.82 -16.24 -28.69
N GLY A 727 44.75 -16.98 -28.40
CA GLY A 727 44.21 -18.02 -29.28
C GLY A 727 43.48 -19.14 -28.53
N ALA A 728 42.92 -20.09 -29.27
CA ALA A 728 42.34 -21.31 -28.71
C ALA A 728 43.43 -22.24 -28.14
N ALA A 729 43.04 -23.16 -27.27
CA ALA A 729 43.97 -24.16 -26.78
C ALA A 729 44.46 -25.09 -27.89
N ASN A 730 45.73 -25.51 -27.80
CA ASN A 730 46.29 -26.52 -28.70
C ASN A 730 45.71 -27.91 -28.36
N THR A 731 45.51 -28.74 -29.39
CA THR A 731 44.90 -30.08 -29.26
C THR A 731 45.89 -31.14 -28.76
N SER A 732 47.17 -30.80 -28.65
CA SER A 732 48.24 -31.63 -28.09
C SER A 732 48.96 -30.86 -26.98
N ALA A 733 49.48 -31.57 -25.98
CA ALA A 733 50.24 -30.96 -24.89
C ALA A 733 51.58 -30.42 -25.38
N ILE A 734 52.00 -29.27 -24.84
CA ILE A 734 53.24 -28.59 -25.24
C ILE A 734 54.19 -28.54 -24.04
N THR A 735 55.29 -29.29 -24.13
CA THR A 735 56.38 -29.25 -23.14
C THR A 735 57.32 -28.08 -23.46
N VAL A 736 57.65 -27.28 -22.43
CA VAL A 736 58.57 -26.15 -22.47
C VAL A 736 59.77 -26.41 -21.53
N THR A 737 60.98 -26.19 -22.04
CA THR A 737 62.25 -26.44 -21.34
C THR A 737 63.02 -25.14 -21.13
N PRO A 738 63.19 -24.66 -19.88
CA PRO A 738 63.98 -23.48 -19.56
C PRO A 738 65.49 -23.79 -19.47
N ALA A 739 66.33 -22.79 -19.76
CA ALA A 739 67.79 -22.86 -19.64
C ALA A 739 68.37 -21.53 -19.16
N SER A 740 69.48 -21.57 -18.41
CA SER A 740 70.17 -20.38 -17.87
C SER A 740 71.65 -20.38 -18.26
N THR A 741 72.22 -19.21 -18.50
CA THR A 741 73.67 -19.03 -18.72
C THR A 741 74.50 -19.01 -17.43
N LEU A 742 73.85 -18.92 -16.26
CA LEU A 742 74.49 -18.92 -14.95
C LEU A 742 74.18 -20.22 -14.21
N ALA A 743 75.13 -20.73 -13.43
CA ALA A 743 74.96 -21.97 -12.67
C ALA A 743 73.76 -21.87 -11.69
N GLY A 744 72.91 -22.88 -11.71
CA GLY A 744 71.69 -22.96 -10.89
C GLY A 744 70.82 -24.15 -11.28
N VAL A 745 69.70 -24.35 -10.58
CA VAL A 745 68.78 -25.48 -10.79
C VAL A 745 67.38 -24.99 -11.09
N PHE A 746 66.73 -25.56 -12.12
CA PHE A 746 65.30 -25.37 -12.39
C PHE A 746 64.46 -26.48 -11.73
N SER A 747 63.35 -26.11 -11.08
CA SER A 747 62.42 -27.07 -10.47
C SER A 747 60.95 -26.71 -10.77
N PRO A 748 60.21 -27.58 -11.49
CA PRO A 748 60.69 -28.76 -12.23
C PRO A 748 61.61 -28.37 -13.41
N ALA A 749 62.40 -29.33 -13.91
CA ALA A 749 63.34 -29.10 -15.02
C ALA A 749 62.67 -28.81 -16.37
N THR A 750 61.39 -29.19 -16.53
CA THR A 750 60.52 -28.90 -17.69
C THR A 750 59.10 -28.68 -17.20
N VAL A 751 58.31 -27.86 -17.90
CA VAL A 751 56.87 -27.64 -17.61
C VAL A 751 56.03 -27.98 -18.84
N SER A 752 54.80 -28.48 -18.64
CA SER A 752 53.91 -28.91 -19.73
C SER A 752 52.60 -28.14 -19.70
N ILE A 753 52.24 -27.53 -20.83
CA ILE A 753 50.94 -26.91 -21.07
C ILE A 753 50.00 -28.02 -21.58
N PRO A 754 48.96 -28.42 -20.82
CA PRO A 754 48.10 -29.54 -21.23
C PRO A 754 47.32 -29.28 -22.52
N ALA A 755 47.01 -30.35 -23.27
CA ALA A 755 46.09 -30.27 -24.40
C ALA A 755 44.74 -29.69 -23.93
N GLY A 756 44.19 -28.73 -24.68
CA GLY A 756 42.94 -28.06 -24.30
C GLY A 756 43.07 -26.96 -23.24
N SER A 757 44.28 -26.63 -22.76
CA SER A 757 44.50 -25.57 -21.75
C SER A 757 45.10 -24.29 -22.34
N THR A 758 44.67 -23.14 -21.82
CA THR A 758 45.29 -21.81 -22.00
C THR A 758 45.88 -21.25 -20.70
N ALA A 759 45.91 -22.05 -19.61
CA ALA A 759 46.41 -21.62 -18.32
C ALA A 759 47.95 -21.49 -18.31
N ALA A 760 48.46 -20.51 -17.55
CA ALA A 760 49.90 -20.34 -17.34
C ALA A 760 50.47 -21.48 -16.48
N VAL A 761 51.72 -21.84 -16.73
CA VAL A 761 52.49 -22.85 -15.96
C VAL A 761 53.78 -22.24 -15.43
N THR A 762 54.31 -22.76 -14.32
CA THR A 762 55.45 -22.15 -13.61
C THR A 762 56.54 -23.16 -13.25
N CYS A 763 57.79 -22.67 -13.19
CA CYS A 763 58.93 -23.36 -12.57
C CYS A 763 59.82 -22.35 -11.83
N THR A 764 60.67 -22.80 -10.91
CA THR A 764 61.61 -21.93 -10.18
C THR A 764 63.04 -22.13 -10.65
N PHE A 765 63.85 -21.07 -10.67
CA PHE A 765 65.30 -21.09 -10.90
C PHE A 765 66.05 -20.65 -9.64
N THR A 766 66.92 -21.50 -9.10
CA THR A 766 67.77 -21.17 -7.95
C THR A 766 69.22 -21.02 -8.39
N PRO A 767 69.79 -19.79 -8.45
CA PRO A 767 71.16 -19.55 -8.87
C PRO A 767 72.17 -19.91 -7.77
N SER A 768 73.27 -20.55 -8.14
CA SER A 768 74.38 -20.94 -7.25
C SER A 768 75.65 -20.12 -7.46
N ALA A 769 75.61 -19.10 -8.33
CA ALA A 769 76.67 -18.14 -8.57
C ALA A 769 76.12 -16.72 -8.71
N SER A 770 76.91 -15.70 -8.38
CA SER A 770 76.58 -14.29 -8.61
C SER A 770 77.03 -13.83 -10.01
N GLY A 771 76.37 -12.81 -10.56
CA GLY A 771 76.56 -12.34 -11.93
C GLY A 771 75.23 -12.19 -12.69
N THR A 772 75.30 -11.89 -13.99
CA THR A 772 74.11 -11.76 -14.83
C THR A 772 73.79 -13.09 -15.51
N ALA A 773 72.59 -13.62 -15.26
CA ALA A 773 72.04 -14.79 -15.92
C ALA A 773 71.10 -14.38 -17.06
N THR A 774 71.15 -15.10 -18.17
CA THR A 774 70.17 -15.01 -19.26
C THR A 774 69.38 -16.31 -19.27
N ILE A 775 68.05 -16.20 -19.09
CA ILE A 775 67.12 -17.33 -19.07
C ILE A 775 66.38 -17.39 -20.40
N SER A 776 66.44 -18.53 -21.06
CA SER A 776 65.78 -18.82 -22.35
C SER A 776 64.84 -20.01 -22.20
N THR A 777 63.89 -20.16 -23.13
CA THR A 777 62.97 -21.31 -23.16
C THR A 777 62.89 -21.88 -24.57
N THR A 778 62.64 -23.19 -24.68
CA THR A 778 62.37 -23.89 -25.95
C THR A 778 61.14 -24.78 -25.79
N ASN A 779 60.39 -25.04 -26.87
CA ASN A 779 59.15 -25.82 -26.82
C ASN A 779 59.10 -26.99 -27.83
N SER A 780 58.19 -27.94 -27.56
CA SER A 780 57.96 -29.14 -28.40
C SER A 780 56.83 -29.00 -29.43
N GLY A 781 56.09 -27.88 -29.42
CA GLY A 781 54.85 -27.68 -30.18
C GLY A 781 54.98 -26.83 -31.45
N SER A 782 56.21 -26.52 -31.88
CA SER A 782 56.48 -25.55 -32.97
C SER A 782 55.92 -24.14 -32.71
N LEU A 783 55.72 -23.76 -31.44
CA LEU A 783 55.40 -22.38 -31.09
C LEU A 783 56.63 -21.49 -31.31
N THR A 784 56.41 -20.19 -31.53
CA THR A 784 57.49 -19.22 -31.53
C THR A 784 58.00 -19.01 -30.10
N ASP A 785 59.27 -19.33 -29.84
CA ASP A 785 59.91 -19.11 -28.54
C ASP A 785 60.06 -17.60 -28.25
N PRO A 786 59.77 -17.13 -27.03
CA PRO A 786 59.93 -15.73 -26.65
C PRO A 786 61.41 -15.35 -26.50
N ALA A 787 61.68 -14.03 -26.53
CA ALA A 787 63.02 -13.51 -26.23
C ALA A 787 63.48 -13.89 -24.81
N SER A 788 64.77 -14.18 -24.67
CA SER A 788 65.38 -14.47 -23.36
C SER A 788 65.22 -13.32 -22.38
N VAL A 789 65.07 -13.65 -21.10
CA VAL A 789 64.95 -12.69 -19.99
C VAL A 789 66.22 -12.64 -19.15
N THR A 790 66.59 -11.46 -18.66
CA THR A 790 67.83 -11.25 -17.90
C THR A 790 67.54 -11.21 -16.40
N LEU A 791 68.38 -11.87 -15.60
CA LEU A 791 68.34 -11.90 -14.15
C LEU A 791 69.70 -11.49 -13.57
N THR A 792 69.74 -10.47 -12.73
CA THR A 792 70.97 -10.04 -12.04
C THR A 792 71.08 -10.72 -10.67
N VAL A 793 72.14 -11.49 -10.44
CA VAL A 793 72.38 -12.20 -9.17
C VAL A 793 73.48 -11.52 -8.36
N SER A 794 73.14 -10.96 -7.19
CA SER A 794 74.08 -10.23 -6.33
C SER A 794 74.69 -11.10 -5.22
N ALA A 795 75.87 -10.68 -4.72
CA ALA A 795 76.49 -11.21 -3.50
C ALA A 795 75.82 -10.63 -2.22
N GLU A 796 76.15 -11.19 -1.05
CA GLU A 796 75.51 -10.95 0.27
C GLU A 796 75.49 -9.47 0.73
N ALA A 797 74.44 -9.05 1.47
CA ALA A 797 74.04 -7.65 1.74
C ALA A 797 74.77 -6.94 2.91
N VAL A 798 74.86 -5.58 2.84
CA VAL A 798 75.46 -4.70 3.87
C VAL A 798 74.38 -4.06 4.78
N PRO A 799 74.47 -4.17 6.11
CA PRO A 799 73.45 -3.67 7.05
C PRO A 799 73.44 -2.15 7.28
N SER A 800 72.29 -1.61 7.73
CA SER A 800 72.10 -0.20 8.09
C SER A 800 72.86 0.20 9.35
N THR A 801 73.35 1.44 9.35
CA THR A 801 74.09 2.06 10.47
C THR A 801 73.42 3.33 10.99
N ALA A 802 72.40 3.85 10.30
CA ALA A 802 71.64 5.04 10.68
C ALA A 802 70.20 5.01 10.10
N PHE A 803 69.35 5.92 10.56
CA PHE A 803 68.04 6.19 9.95
C PHE A 803 67.73 7.69 9.96
N THR A 804 66.82 8.12 9.09
CA THR A 804 66.36 9.51 8.96
C THR A 804 64.95 9.66 9.54
N LEU A 805 64.61 10.87 10.00
CA LEU A 805 63.25 11.27 10.42
C LEU A 805 62.85 12.49 9.60
N THR A 806 61.71 12.41 8.92
CA THR A 806 61.16 13.50 8.10
C THR A 806 59.67 13.70 8.37
N GLY A 807 59.18 14.92 8.19
CA GLY A 807 57.79 15.30 8.43
C GLY A 807 57.57 16.77 8.09
N ALA A 808 56.32 17.23 8.10
CA ALA A 808 55.99 18.63 7.83
C ALA A 808 56.60 19.56 8.90
N ALA A 809 57.13 20.72 8.48
CA ALA A 809 57.75 21.70 9.37
C ALA A 809 56.75 22.60 10.13
N THR A 810 55.45 22.45 9.87
CA THR A 810 54.37 23.28 10.43
C THR A 810 53.12 22.45 10.73
N GLY A 811 52.50 22.66 11.89
CA GLY A 811 51.30 21.94 12.34
C GLY A 811 50.24 22.82 12.99
N THR A 812 49.11 22.22 13.35
CA THR A 812 48.00 22.86 14.06
C THR A 812 47.63 22.03 15.29
N VAL A 813 47.28 22.70 16.40
CA VAL A 813 46.89 22.00 17.64
C VAL A 813 45.75 21.02 17.36
N GLY A 814 45.90 19.77 17.77
CA GLY A 814 44.90 18.71 17.62
C GLY A 814 44.86 17.99 16.26
N ILE A 815 45.67 18.40 15.27
CA ILE A 815 45.71 17.76 13.95
C ILE A 815 46.96 16.87 13.82
N ALA A 816 46.76 15.59 13.51
CA ALA A 816 47.83 14.61 13.36
C ALA A 816 48.65 14.85 12.08
N GLN A 817 49.97 14.85 12.20
CA GLN A 817 50.90 14.99 11.08
C GLN A 817 51.71 13.72 10.89
N THR A 818 51.94 13.31 9.65
CA THR A 818 52.70 12.10 9.34
C THR A 818 54.21 12.35 9.44
N LEU A 819 54.90 11.43 10.11
CA LEU A 819 56.35 11.31 10.23
C LEU A 819 56.80 10.05 9.53
N THR A 820 57.89 10.13 8.76
CA THR A 820 58.48 9.01 8.03
C THR A 820 59.90 8.76 8.52
N LEU A 821 60.18 7.50 8.89
CA LEU A 821 61.47 7.03 9.38
C LEU A 821 62.09 6.05 8.38
N THR A 822 63.31 6.31 7.89
CA THR A 822 63.91 5.48 6.82
C THR A 822 65.34 5.04 7.17
N PRO A 823 65.65 3.71 7.20
CA PRO A 823 67.02 3.21 7.37
C PRO A 823 67.93 3.61 6.20
N ASN A 824 69.23 3.77 6.44
CA ASN A 824 70.17 4.25 5.41
C ASN A 824 70.66 3.17 4.42
N ASN A 825 70.60 1.88 4.78
CA ASN A 825 70.96 0.74 3.91
C ASN A 825 69.91 -0.39 4.04
N ASN A 826 70.33 -1.66 3.92
CA ASN A 826 69.47 -2.85 3.84
C ASN A 826 68.89 -3.29 5.19
N GLY A 827 68.50 -2.34 6.03
CA GLY A 827 67.94 -2.56 7.36
C GLY A 827 68.97 -2.94 8.44
N PRO A 828 68.61 -2.79 9.72
CA PRO A 828 69.48 -3.18 10.83
C PRO A 828 69.70 -4.70 10.83
N THR A 829 70.82 -5.16 11.40
CA THR A 829 71.11 -6.61 11.53
C THR A 829 70.15 -7.34 12.45
N THR A 830 69.50 -6.63 13.37
CA THR A 830 68.48 -7.12 14.30
C THR A 830 67.31 -6.16 14.32
N ALA A 831 66.10 -6.67 14.58
CA ALA A 831 64.91 -5.82 14.67
C ALA A 831 65.15 -4.69 15.67
N THR A 832 64.99 -3.44 15.20
CA THR A 832 65.33 -2.24 15.96
C THR A 832 64.08 -1.42 16.19
N ILE A 833 63.74 -1.18 17.45
CA ILE A 833 62.59 -0.37 17.85
C ILE A 833 63.06 1.07 17.98
N VAL A 834 62.38 1.96 17.27
CA VAL A 834 62.57 3.41 17.34
C VAL A 834 61.41 4.01 18.14
N THR A 835 61.74 4.76 19.18
CA THR A 835 60.81 5.50 20.04
C THR A 835 60.82 6.97 19.67
N LEU A 836 59.64 7.53 19.44
CA LEU A 836 59.45 8.95 19.13
C LEU A 836 59.21 9.76 20.41
N SER A 837 59.73 10.98 20.44
CA SER A 837 59.55 11.92 21.56
C SER A 837 59.42 13.34 21.04
N ASP A 838 58.61 14.15 21.71
CA ASP A 838 58.42 15.57 21.40
C ASP A 838 59.12 16.50 22.39
N GLY A 839 60.05 15.95 23.19
CA GLY A 839 60.76 16.70 24.22
C GLY A 839 59.89 17.16 25.39
N GLY A 840 58.69 16.58 25.58
CA GLY A 840 57.77 16.93 26.67
C GLY A 840 56.77 18.02 26.31
N ALA A 841 56.60 18.32 25.02
CA ALA A 841 55.59 19.27 24.54
C ALA A 841 54.14 18.77 24.71
N GLY A 842 53.96 17.50 25.11
CA GLY A 842 52.68 16.93 25.52
C GLY A 842 51.78 16.48 24.38
N GLY A 843 52.29 16.41 23.15
CA GLY A 843 51.60 15.82 22.00
C GLY A 843 51.67 14.30 22.00
N THR A 844 50.85 13.66 21.18
CA THR A 844 50.73 12.19 21.13
C THR A 844 51.28 11.62 19.82
N PHE A 845 52.01 10.50 19.92
CA PHE A 845 52.50 9.74 18.78
C PHE A 845 51.66 8.48 18.57
N SER A 846 51.31 8.16 17.31
CA SER A 846 50.59 6.94 16.95
C SER A 846 51.21 6.27 15.71
N PRO A 847 51.85 5.11 15.85
CA PRO A 847 52.29 4.50 17.11
C PRO A 847 53.42 5.32 17.76
N ALA A 848 53.60 5.20 19.08
CA ALA A 848 54.69 5.85 19.82
C ALA A 848 56.07 5.21 19.59
N THR A 849 56.07 3.98 19.09
CA THR A 849 57.26 3.25 18.65
C THR A 849 57.02 2.62 17.28
N VAL A 850 58.05 2.58 16.45
CA VAL A 850 58.05 1.84 15.16
C VAL A 850 59.19 0.83 15.16
N THR A 851 59.04 -0.28 14.45
CA THR A 851 60.06 -1.35 14.42
C THR A 851 60.61 -1.51 13.02
N PHE A 852 61.90 -1.26 12.83
CA PHE A 852 62.61 -1.68 11.63
C PHE A 852 62.92 -3.17 11.73
N ALA A 853 62.34 -3.98 10.85
CA ALA A 853 62.64 -5.40 10.75
C ALA A 853 64.11 -5.64 10.36
N ALA A 854 64.71 -6.73 10.86
CA ALA A 854 66.08 -7.10 10.51
C ALA A 854 66.21 -7.30 8.98
N GLY A 855 67.22 -6.70 8.36
CA GLY A 855 67.45 -6.81 6.91
C GLY A 855 66.47 -6.02 6.02
N SER A 856 65.60 -5.18 6.59
CA SER A 856 64.60 -4.40 5.85
C SER A 856 64.97 -2.92 5.70
N ALA A 857 65.05 -2.44 4.45
CA ALA A 857 65.22 -1.02 4.12
C ALA A 857 63.89 -0.24 4.10
N THR A 858 62.76 -0.88 4.43
CA THR A 858 61.43 -0.27 4.34
C THR A 858 61.30 0.91 5.30
N ALA A 859 60.76 2.02 4.79
CA ALA A 859 60.43 3.17 5.61
C ALA A 859 59.20 2.90 6.46
N GLU A 860 59.23 3.30 7.73
CA GLU A 860 58.15 3.17 8.68
C GLU A 860 57.50 4.53 8.94
N THR A 861 56.21 4.54 9.27
CA THR A 861 55.46 5.79 9.50
C THR A 861 54.81 5.84 10.87
N ALA A 862 54.78 7.03 11.46
CA ALA A 862 54.00 7.33 12.65
C ALA A 862 53.37 8.71 12.53
N THR A 863 52.32 9.01 13.28
CA THR A 863 51.72 10.34 13.31
C THR A 863 52.00 11.06 14.62
N TYR A 864 52.27 12.37 14.58
CA TYR A 864 52.38 13.24 15.76
C TYR A 864 51.21 14.24 15.81
N THR A 865 50.49 14.28 16.93
CA THR A 865 49.39 15.21 17.18
C THR A 865 49.78 16.20 18.27
N PRO A 866 49.98 17.49 17.96
CA PRO A 866 50.38 18.49 18.95
C PRO A 866 49.23 18.85 19.90
N SER A 867 49.52 19.06 21.20
CA SER A 867 48.51 19.43 22.21
C SER A 867 48.47 20.93 22.54
N GLY A 868 49.42 21.72 22.05
CA GLY A 868 49.50 23.17 22.30
C GLY A 868 50.24 23.93 21.20
N ALA A 869 49.95 25.23 21.08
CA ALA A 869 50.56 26.09 20.08
C ALA A 869 51.98 26.50 20.53
N ALA A 870 52.99 25.87 19.96
CA ALA A 870 54.40 26.09 20.26
C ALA A 870 55.27 25.58 19.10
N THR A 871 56.57 25.94 19.10
CA THR A 871 57.54 25.21 18.27
C THR A 871 57.97 23.95 19.03
N VAL A 872 57.72 22.78 18.46
CA VAL A 872 57.99 21.47 19.05
C VAL A 872 59.21 20.84 18.37
N SER A 873 60.09 20.21 19.15
CA SER A 873 61.23 19.45 18.64
C SER A 873 60.95 17.95 18.74
N ILE A 874 60.72 17.30 17.61
CA ILE A 874 60.46 15.86 17.53
C ILE A 874 61.78 15.11 17.33
N GLY A 875 62.12 14.25 18.28
CA GLY A 875 63.27 13.35 18.23
C GLY A 875 62.86 11.90 18.06
N ALA A 876 63.82 11.08 17.61
CA ALA A 876 63.69 9.64 17.54
C ALA A 876 64.92 8.98 18.17
N THR A 877 64.72 8.06 19.11
CA THR A 877 65.77 7.24 19.72
C THR A 877 65.52 5.77 19.42
N ASN A 878 66.56 4.94 19.32
CA ASN A 878 66.38 3.53 19.05
C ASN A 878 67.05 2.63 20.10
N ASN A 879 66.53 1.42 20.25
CA ASN A 879 67.07 0.41 21.17
C ASN A 879 68.22 -0.44 20.58
N GLY A 880 68.65 -0.13 19.35
CA GLY A 880 69.74 -0.79 18.63
C GLY A 880 70.97 0.11 18.47
N SER A 881 71.88 -0.28 17.58
CA SER A 881 73.14 0.43 17.28
C SER A 881 73.03 1.42 16.12
N LEU A 882 71.81 1.76 15.66
CA LEU A 882 71.62 2.76 14.61
C LEU A 882 71.92 4.16 15.17
N THR A 883 72.54 5.00 14.35
CA THR A 883 72.72 6.42 14.68
C THR A 883 71.35 7.14 14.59
N ASN A 884 70.96 7.83 15.66
CA ASN A 884 69.71 8.60 15.73
C ASN A 884 69.74 9.83 14.79
N PRO A 885 68.61 10.19 14.17
CA PRO A 885 68.52 11.37 13.30
C PRO A 885 68.56 12.68 14.09
N ALA A 886 68.81 13.78 13.39
CA ALA A 886 68.61 15.12 13.93
C ALA A 886 67.13 15.35 14.30
N VAL A 887 66.89 16.20 15.31
CA VAL A 887 65.53 16.57 15.73
C VAL A 887 64.81 17.36 14.63
N LEU A 888 63.54 17.03 14.40
CA LEU A 888 62.65 17.73 13.47
C LEU A 888 61.93 18.85 14.22
N SER A 889 62.12 20.10 13.79
CA SER A 889 61.45 21.26 14.39
C SER A 889 60.13 21.55 13.68
N VAL A 890 59.02 21.57 14.43
CA VAL A 890 57.65 21.74 13.91
C VAL A 890 57.00 22.96 14.58
N VAL A 891 56.62 23.96 13.80
CA VAL A 891 55.93 25.17 14.31
C VAL A 891 54.43 24.92 14.38
N VAL A 892 53.85 24.89 15.58
CA VAL A 892 52.43 24.58 15.80
C VAL A 892 51.62 25.86 16.06
N SER A 893 50.62 26.12 15.24
CA SER A 893 49.72 27.27 15.36
C SER A 893 48.45 26.93 16.17
N ALA A 894 47.93 27.90 16.93
CA ALA A 894 46.63 27.77 17.62
C ALA A 894 45.48 27.69 16.61
N VAL A 895 44.43 26.94 16.95
CA VAL A 895 43.18 26.92 16.15
C VAL A 895 42.51 28.29 16.32
N ALA A 896 42.27 29.01 15.23
CA ALA A 896 41.51 30.26 15.26
C ALA A 896 40.07 29.96 15.68
N THR A 897 39.64 30.50 16.83
CA THR A 897 38.26 30.41 17.31
C THR A 897 37.37 31.41 16.56
N MET A 898 36.81 30.95 15.44
CA MET A 898 35.47 31.39 15.02
C MET A 898 34.48 30.79 16.02
N HIS A 899 33.65 31.61 16.67
CA HIS A 899 32.50 31.10 17.40
C HIS A 899 31.43 30.66 16.40
N TYR A 900 31.62 29.46 15.84
CA TYR A 900 30.53 28.65 15.34
C TYR A 900 30.05 27.77 16.49
N LEU A 901 28.75 27.79 16.74
CA LEU A 901 28.11 26.68 17.43
C LEU A 901 27.94 25.56 16.40
N SER A 902 28.78 24.53 16.49
CA SER A 902 28.55 23.26 15.83
C SER A 902 29.00 22.11 16.73
N ASN A 903 28.05 21.29 17.19
CA ASN A 903 28.30 19.94 17.65
C ASN A 903 27.14 19.02 17.20
N SER A 904 27.53 17.98 16.47
CA SER A 904 26.83 16.74 16.20
C SER A 904 27.52 15.58 16.96
N SER A 905 26.89 15.06 18.02
CA SER A 905 26.79 13.61 18.30
C SER A 905 25.84 13.35 19.47
N THR A 906 24.73 12.68 19.16
CA THR A 906 24.15 11.53 19.85
C THR A 906 24.49 11.28 21.33
N SER A 907 23.40 11.19 22.11
CA SER A 907 23.18 10.37 23.30
C SER A 907 23.96 10.69 24.58
N GLY A 908 23.28 11.41 25.49
CA GLY A 908 23.66 11.50 26.91
C GLY A 908 23.27 12.85 27.52
N HIS A 909 22.38 12.83 28.51
CA HIS A 909 21.97 13.99 29.29
C HIS A 909 23.16 14.82 29.80
N ALA A 910 23.11 16.14 29.61
CA ALA A 910 23.58 17.10 30.61
C ALA A 910 22.94 18.48 30.34
N SER A 911 21.86 18.76 31.07
CA SER A 911 21.43 20.12 31.32
C SER A 911 22.32 20.75 32.40
N THR A 912 22.95 21.87 32.11
CA THR A 912 23.20 22.91 33.12
C THR A 912 22.97 24.30 32.52
N SER A 913 22.14 25.03 33.25
CA SER A 913 21.66 26.38 33.04
C SER A 913 22.79 27.42 33.11
N THR A 914 22.85 28.34 32.14
CA THR A 914 23.33 29.70 32.43
C THR A 914 22.58 30.70 31.53
N PRO A 915 21.88 31.71 32.08
CA PRO A 915 21.07 32.63 31.32
C PRO A 915 21.95 33.62 30.55
N ILE A 916 21.62 33.86 29.28
CA ILE A 916 22.15 35.00 28.54
C ILE A 916 21.29 36.21 28.90
N THR A 917 21.88 37.16 29.62
CA THR A 917 21.31 38.46 29.94
C THR A 917 21.13 39.26 28.64
N ALA A 918 19.92 39.76 28.37
CA ALA A 918 19.65 40.60 27.22
C ALA A 918 20.50 41.89 27.25
N LEU A 919 21.07 42.27 26.10
CA LEU A 919 21.61 43.60 25.88
C LEU A 919 20.46 44.49 25.37
N ASP A 920 20.15 45.55 26.11
CA ASP A 920 19.09 46.52 25.79
C ASP A 920 19.36 47.26 24.47
N GLY A 921 18.30 47.50 23.67
CA GLY A 921 18.25 48.58 22.68
C GLY A 921 18.38 48.25 21.18
N TYR A 922 18.34 46.98 20.75
CA TYR A 922 18.47 46.64 19.32
C TYR A 922 17.17 46.14 18.67
N ILE A 923 16.83 46.68 17.49
CA ILE A 923 15.91 46.04 16.53
C ILE A 923 16.69 44.95 15.79
N PHE A 924 16.26 43.70 15.91
CA PHE A 924 16.87 42.58 15.19
C PHE A 924 16.29 42.48 13.77
N LYS A 925 17.04 42.94 12.76
CA LYS A 925 16.85 42.46 11.38
C LYS A 925 17.67 41.18 11.22
N ALA A 926 17.01 40.02 11.23
CA ALA A 926 17.66 38.75 10.96
C ALA A 926 17.50 38.42 9.47
N ILE A 927 18.52 38.74 8.67
CA ILE A 927 18.68 38.15 7.34
C ILE A 927 19.48 36.87 7.52
N ALA A 928 18.84 35.73 7.33
CA ALA A 928 19.52 34.45 7.34
C ALA A 928 20.03 34.17 5.92
N ARG A 929 21.33 34.34 5.72
CA ARG A 929 22.01 33.87 4.51
C ARG A 929 22.48 32.46 4.75
N ILE A 930 21.86 31.52 4.05
CA ILE A 930 22.09 30.10 4.29
C ILE A 930 22.78 29.53 3.07
N ASN A 931 24.00 29.04 3.28
CA ASN A 931 24.70 28.26 2.29
C ASN A 931 24.10 26.85 2.32
N ILE A 932 23.34 26.53 1.28
CA ILE A 932 22.51 25.33 1.18
C ILE A 932 23.37 24.06 1.31
N ALA A 933 24.62 24.09 0.85
CA ALA A 933 25.56 22.96 0.97
C ALA A 933 25.89 22.56 2.42
N THR A 934 25.78 23.49 3.39
CA THR A 934 26.14 23.26 4.80
C THR A 934 24.94 22.99 5.73
N ALA A 935 23.74 23.48 5.40
CA ALA A 935 22.53 23.19 6.19
C ALA A 935 22.05 21.74 5.99
N VAL A 936 22.31 21.18 4.81
CA VAL A 936 21.95 19.83 4.39
C VAL A 936 22.73 18.74 5.17
N ALA A 937 23.96 19.02 5.65
CA ALA A 937 24.78 18.05 6.39
C ALA A 937 24.46 17.92 7.89
N SER A 938 23.57 18.76 8.46
CA SER A 938 23.29 18.81 9.91
C SER A 938 21.80 18.79 10.31
N ASN A 939 20.87 18.59 9.37
CA ASN A 939 19.42 18.38 9.60
C ASN A 939 18.71 19.45 10.47
N ALA A 940 19.03 20.76 10.35
CA ALA A 940 18.68 21.72 11.42
C ALA A 940 18.02 23.06 11.05
N LEU A 941 17.39 23.26 9.88
CA LEU A 941 16.61 24.49 9.63
C LEU A 941 15.10 24.23 9.54
N VAL A 942 14.32 24.81 10.47
CA VAL A 942 12.84 24.85 10.47
C VAL A 942 12.40 26.29 10.68
N VAL A 943 11.56 26.82 9.78
CA VAL A 943 10.95 28.16 9.93
C VAL A 943 9.43 28.01 10.04
N GLY A 944 8.86 28.12 11.26
CA GLY A 944 7.40 28.20 11.49
C GLY A 944 6.98 28.21 12.96
N ASN A 945 5.66 28.14 13.22
CA ASN A 945 5.00 28.59 14.45
C ASN A 945 4.36 27.43 15.24
N TYR A 946 4.61 27.27 16.55
CA TYR A 946 4.24 26.05 17.31
C TYR A 946 3.13 26.30 18.38
N PRO A 947 2.18 25.37 18.65
CA PRO A 947 1.16 25.57 19.70
C PRO A 947 1.69 25.17 21.09
N LEU A 948 1.33 25.98 22.10
CA LEU A 948 1.56 25.67 23.52
C LEU A 948 0.80 24.39 23.93
N SER A 949 1.35 23.63 24.86
CA SER A 949 0.72 22.41 25.39
C SER A 949 -0.70 22.68 25.91
N GLY A 950 -1.70 21.93 25.43
CA GLY A 950 -3.06 21.91 25.99
C GLY A 950 -4.20 22.45 25.11
N SER A 951 -3.97 22.85 23.85
CA SER A 951 -5.05 23.28 22.94
C SER A 951 -5.59 22.12 22.08
N SER A 952 -6.91 21.92 22.08
CA SER A 952 -7.63 20.82 21.42
C SER A 952 -8.14 21.12 20.00
N ALA A 953 -7.50 22.01 19.23
CA ALA A 953 -7.92 22.35 17.86
C ALA A 953 -6.75 22.27 16.85
N SER A 954 -6.94 21.53 15.76
CA SER A 954 -5.99 21.36 14.66
C SER A 954 -5.83 22.66 13.86
N THR A 955 -4.62 23.19 13.76
CA THR A 955 -4.24 24.29 12.86
C THR A 955 -3.24 23.77 11.82
N CYS A 956 -3.40 24.15 10.56
CA CYS A 956 -2.38 23.91 9.52
C CYS A 956 -1.18 24.83 9.75
N GLN A 957 0.06 24.32 9.61
CA GLN A 957 1.32 25.06 9.71
C GLN A 957 2.10 24.92 8.41
N PHE A 958 2.97 25.89 8.09
CA PHE A 958 3.84 25.88 6.92
C PHE A 958 5.31 26.05 7.39
N ASN A 959 6.17 25.07 7.09
CA ASN A 959 7.61 25.14 7.37
C ASN A 959 8.40 24.98 6.05
N VAL A 960 9.66 25.44 6.00
CA VAL A 960 10.60 25.12 4.91
C VAL A 960 11.78 24.37 5.52
N LEU A 961 12.08 23.17 5.02
CA LEU A 961 13.23 22.36 5.44
C LEU A 961 14.19 22.07 4.27
N LEU A 962 15.47 21.93 4.62
CA LEU A 962 16.58 21.51 3.76
C LEU A 962 17.38 20.43 4.52
N THR A 963 17.36 19.18 4.04
CA THR A 963 18.02 18.03 4.69
C THR A 963 18.45 16.98 3.67
N GLU A 964 19.50 16.23 4.02
CA GLU A 964 19.86 14.94 3.42
C GLU A 964 19.33 13.79 4.30
N LEU A 965 18.54 12.88 3.69
CA LEU A 965 18.14 11.61 4.28
C LEU A 965 18.38 10.51 3.24
N SER A 966 18.95 9.40 3.69
CA SER A 966 19.60 8.37 2.87
C SER A 966 18.74 7.90 1.69
N GLY A 967 19.10 8.37 0.49
CA GLY A 967 18.52 7.94 -0.77
C GLY A 967 18.16 9.08 -1.74
N TYR A 968 18.08 10.34 -1.27
CA TYR A 968 17.72 11.48 -2.12
C TYR A 968 18.77 12.61 -2.10
N ALA A 969 18.94 13.32 -3.22
CA ALA A 969 19.74 14.55 -3.32
C ALA A 969 19.04 15.71 -2.56
N ALA A 970 19.80 16.72 -2.11
CA ALA A 970 19.28 17.89 -1.38
C ALA A 970 17.98 18.45 -1.99
N GLY A 971 16.93 18.60 -1.18
CA GLY A 971 15.60 19.04 -1.63
C GLY A 971 14.93 20.02 -0.65
N ILE A 972 13.91 20.72 -1.14
CA ILE A 972 13.10 21.69 -0.39
C ILE A 972 11.78 21.02 0.00
N GLY A 973 11.41 21.10 1.28
CA GLY A 973 10.19 20.49 1.79
C GLY A 973 9.43 21.34 2.80
N CYS A 974 8.22 20.92 3.16
CA CYS A 974 7.35 21.57 4.14
C CYS A 974 6.78 20.57 5.17
N GLN A 975 6.29 21.04 6.32
CA GLN A 975 5.83 20.16 7.42
C GLN A 975 4.48 20.59 7.99
N TRP A 976 3.71 19.60 8.47
CA TRP A 976 2.47 19.82 9.23
C TRP A 976 2.43 18.96 10.53
N TYR A 977 1.54 19.30 11.46
CA TYR A 977 1.35 18.67 12.78
C TYR A 977 -0.10 18.22 12.98
N ASN A 978 -0.28 17.01 13.52
CA ASN A 978 -1.57 16.57 14.08
C ASN A 978 -1.68 16.87 15.59
N THR A 979 -2.85 16.61 16.16
CA THR A 979 -3.22 16.84 17.58
C THR A 979 -2.34 16.12 18.61
N SER A 980 -1.49 15.18 18.20
CA SER A 980 -0.59 14.38 19.06
C SER A 980 0.87 14.84 19.03
N LYS A 981 1.20 15.92 18.29
CA LYS A 981 2.57 16.46 18.16
C LYS A 981 3.63 15.47 17.59
N THR A 982 3.25 14.50 16.77
CA THR A 982 4.21 13.71 15.95
C THR A 982 4.31 14.29 14.53
N TYR A 983 5.56 14.41 14.06
CA TYR A 983 5.98 15.09 12.83
C TYR A 983 5.74 14.22 11.59
N GLU A 984 5.20 14.79 10.52
CA GLU A 984 5.40 14.24 9.18
C GLU A 984 5.67 15.38 8.18
N ALA A 985 6.56 15.09 7.24
CA ALA A 985 7.27 16.06 6.42
C ALA A 985 7.13 15.74 4.93
N ALA A 986 6.75 16.76 4.19
CA ALA A 986 6.65 16.81 2.76
C ALA A 986 7.91 17.20 2.04
N TRP A 987 8.24 16.52 0.95
CA TRP A 987 9.47 16.76 0.20
C TRP A 987 9.21 16.69 -1.29
N ALA A 988 9.42 17.79 -2.00
CA ALA A 988 9.63 17.75 -3.44
C ALA A 988 11.12 17.49 -3.69
N ALA A 989 11.46 16.33 -4.23
CA ALA A 989 12.83 16.02 -4.67
C ALA A 989 13.12 16.70 -6.03
N ILE A 990 13.15 18.02 -6.04
CA ILE A 990 13.83 18.76 -7.12
C ILE A 990 15.31 18.64 -6.82
N GLY A 991 16.06 17.93 -7.67
CA GLY A 991 17.51 17.81 -7.51
C GLY A 991 18.19 19.18 -7.54
N ILE A 992 18.67 19.65 -6.39
CA ILE A 992 19.43 20.90 -6.28
C ILE A 992 20.86 20.66 -6.77
N PRO A 993 21.37 21.38 -7.79
CA PRO A 993 22.78 21.31 -8.17
C PRO A 993 23.68 21.70 -6.98
N THR A 994 24.83 21.02 -6.81
CA THR A 994 25.80 21.27 -5.72
C THR A 994 26.41 22.68 -5.71
N SER A 995 26.00 23.56 -6.64
CA SER A 995 26.44 24.95 -6.81
C SER A 995 25.34 26.01 -6.56
N LEU A 996 24.17 25.66 -6.02
CA LEU A 996 23.08 26.63 -5.78
C LEU A 996 23.37 27.56 -4.58
N ILE A 997 23.18 28.87 -4.78
CA ILE A 997 23.27 29.93 -3.74
C ILE A 997 21.96 30.73 -3.79
N GLY A 998 21.24 30.83 -2.66
CA GLY A 998 19.96 31.58 -2.56
C GLY A 998 19.80 32.31 -1.22
N GLU A 999 18.86 33.28 -1.14
CA GLU A 999 18.66 34.23 -0.02
C GLU A 999 17.22 34.17 0.55
N ILE A 1000 17.05 34.27 1.89
CA ILE A 1000 15.73 34.29 2.57
C ILE A 1000 15.70 35.46 3.58
N ILE A 1001 14.62 36.25 3.63
CA ILE A 1001 14.52 37.47 4.45
C ILE A 1001 13.38 37.39 5.48
N TYR A 1002 13.68 37.63 6.77
CA TYR A 1002 12.69 37.71 7.86
C TYR A 1002 12.83 39.03 8.66
N ILE A 1003 11.72 39.63 9.12
CA ILE A 1003 11.73 40.89 9.89
C ILE A 1003 10.85 40.78 11.15
N ARG A 1004 11.43 41.02 12.33
CA ARG A 1004 10.69 41.20 13.59
C ARG A 1004 11.23 42.42 14.35
N ALA A 1005 10.35 43.30 14.83
CA ALA A 1005 10.71 44.36 15.77
C ALA A 1005 10.10 44.06 17.15
N VAL A 1006 10.92 44.05 18.21
CA VAL A 1006 10.45 43.99 19.61
C VAL A 1006 11.22 45.03 20.40
N ASN A 1007 10.51 45.93 21.07
CA ASN A 1007 11.08 46.85 22.06
C ASN A 1007 10.65 46.37 23.45
N ASN A 1008 11.60 45.99 24.31
CA ASN A 1008 11.27 45.33 25.58
C ASN A 1008 11.88 45.95 26.84
N THR A 1009 12.43 47.16 26.78
CA THR A 1009 12.87 47.88 27.97
C THR A 1009 12.73 49.38 27.76
N GLY A 1010 12.23 50.09 28.78
CA GLY A 1010 11.82 51.50 28.71
C GLY A 1010 12.94 52.52 28.55
N THR A 1011 13.73 52.45 27.47
CA THR A 1011 14.64 53.52 27.05
C THR A 1011 14.04 54.32 25.89
N THR A 1012 14.05 55.65 26.03
CA THR A 1012 13.34 56.60 25.14
C THR A 1012 14.13 56.99 23.88
N SER A 1013 15.32 56.42 23.67
CA SER A 1013 16.09 56.57 22.44
C SER A 1013 17.19 55.49 22.31
N PHE A 1014 17.58 55.11 21.10
CA PHE A 1014 18.68 54.20 20.82
C PHE A 1014 19.72 54.84 19.89
N THR A 1015 20.99 54.52 20.06
CA THR A 1015 22.12 55.12 19.33
C THR A 1015 22.81 54.06 18.49
N ASP A 1016 23.06 54.35 17.22
CA ASP A 1016 23.77 53.45 16.31
C ASP A 1016 25.29 53.42 16.61
N THR A 1017 25.98 52.40 16.12
CA THR A 1017 27.42 52.16 16.11
C THR A 1017 28.30 53.34 15.65
N ASP A 1018 27.73 54.31 14.93
CA ASP A 1018 28.41 55.56 14.56
C ASP A 1018 28.19 56.72 15.56
N GLY A 1019 27.41 56.50 16.62
CA GLY A 1019 27.15 57.45 17.71
C GLY A 1019 25.92 58.35 17.55
N THR A 1020 25.04 58.10 16.56
CA THR A 1020 23.83 58.93 16.32
C THR A 1020 22.59 58.36 17.02
N VAL A 1021 21.89 59.18 17.81
CA VAL A 1021 20.77 58.80 18.70
C VAL A 1021 19.40 59.03 18.04
N TYR A 1022 18.52 58.02 18.03
CA TYR A 1022 17.16 58.04 17.47
C TYR A 1022 16.10 57.80 18.57
N ALA A 1023 15.04 58.60 18.60
CA ALA A 1023 13.97 58.49 19.62
C ALA A 1023 12.94 57.41 19.27
N ALA A 1024 12.45 56.68 20.29
CA ALA A 1024 11.56 55.54 20.10
C ALA A 1024 10.16 55.97 19.65
N GLY A 1025 9.78 55.62 18.42
CA GLY A 1025 8.39 55.73 17.97
C GLY A 1025 8.20 56.01 16.49
N THR A 1026 8.76 55.21 15.58
CA THR A 1026 8.20 55.02 14.22
C THR A 1026 8.92 53.85 13.57
N VAL A 1027 8.20 52.80 13.15
CA VAL A 1027 8.73 51.84 12.16
C VAL A 1027 7.89 52.03 10.91
N THR A 1028 8.52 52.57 9.86
CA THR A 1028 7.94 52.61 8.51
C THR A 1028 8.53 51.45 7.73
N VAL A 1029 7.69 50.57 7.20
CA VAL A 1029 8.10 49.52 6.27
C VAL A 1029 7.55 49.87 4.89
N GLY A 1030 8.41 49.84 3.88
CA GLY A 1030 7.99 49.60 2.50
C GLY A 1030 8.92 48.59 1.86
N TYR A 1031 8.62 48.21 0.62
CA TYR A 1031 9.53 47.44 -0.23
C TYR A 1031 9.83 48.21 -1.53
N SER A 1032 11.02 47.99 -2.10
CA SER A 1032 11.48 48.49 -3.40
C SER A 1032 12.11 47.30 -4.10
N THR A 1033 11.81 47.15 -5.39
CA THR A 1033 12.33 46.06 -6.22
C THR A 1033 13.66 46.39 -6.89
N ASP A 1034 14.17 47.60 -6.70
CA ASP A 1034 15.35 48.16 -7.40
C ASP A 1034 16.24 49.06 -6.51
N GLY A 1035 15.91 49.21 -5.23
CA GLY A 1035 16.76 49.85 -4.24
C GLY A 1035 16.59 51.36 -4.04
N THR A 1036 15.47 52.01 -4.44
CA THR A 1036 15.23 53.41 -4.02
C THR A 1036 13.74 53.81 -3.84
N ALA A 1037 13.41 54.16 -2.58
CA ALA A 1037 12.20 54.81 -2.02
C ALA A 1037 10.89 54.00 -1.85
N TYR A 1038 10.29 54.14 -0.65
CA TYR A 1038 9.14 53.40 -0.11
C TYR A 1038 7.88 54.28 0.04
N THR A 1039 6.69 53.77 -0.28
CA THR A 1039 5.38 54.42 0.02
C THR A 1039 4.66 53.66 1.14
N SER A 1040 4.12 54.37 2.15
CA SER A 1040 3.62 53.79 3.41
C SER A 1040 2.12 53.45 3.40
N LEU A 1041 1.74 52.37 4.09
CA LEU A 1041 0.35 51.96 4.33
C LEU A 1041 0.13 51.57 5.82
N GLY A 1042 -0.34 52.52 6.65
CA GLY A 1042 -1.15 52.30 7.87
C GLY A 1042 -0.50 51.73 9.16
N THR A 1043 -1.12 51.98 10.33
CA THR A 1043 -0.60 51.71 11.70
C THR A 1043 -1.55 50.83 12.53
N LEU A 1044 -1.03 49.93 13.40
CA LEU A 1044 -1.81 49.08 14.34
C LEU A 1044 -1.13 48.94 15.72
N THR A 1045 -1.92 48.77 16.80
CA THR A 1045 -1.53 48.96 18.23
C THR A 1045 -2.08 47.88 19.21
N GLY A 1046 -1.27 47.42 20.18
CA GLY A 1046 -1.60 46.76 21.49
C GLY A 1046 -1.82 45.22 21.52
N GLN A 1047 -1.59 44.39 22.57
CA GLN A 1047 -1.03 44.44 23.95
C GLN A 1047 -0.69 42.98 24.43
N THR A 1048 -0.05 42.78 25.60
CA THR A 1048 0.73 41.60 26.11
C THR A 1048 0.07 40.68 27.18
N THR A 1049 0.46 39.39 27.25
CA THR A 1049 0.66 38.56 28.49
C THR A 1049 1.34 37.18 28.20
N GLY A 1050 2.09 36.58 29.15
CA GLY A 1050 3.25 35.65 28.91
C GLY A 1050 3.18 34.15 29.30
N ILE A 1051 4.35 33.46 29.29
CA ILE A 1051 4.56 31.97 29.25
C ILE A 1051 5.43 31.44 30.43
N ASN A 1052 5.17 30.20 30.88
CA ASN A 1052 5.83 29.42 31.94
C ASN A 1052 6.85 28.37 31.39
N GLN A 1053 7.94 28.06 32.12
CA GLN A 1053 8.98 27.07 31.75
C GLN A 1053 8.84 25.70 32.45
N GLN A 1054 9.15 24.60 31.74
CA GLN A 1054 9.71 23.35 32.29
C GLN A 1054 10.62 22.64 31.25
N THR A 1055 11.47 21.73 31.73
CA THR A 1055 12.86 21.43 31.34
C THR A 1055 13.11 20.16 30.49
N ASN A 1056 13.94 20.33 29.42
CA ASN A 1056 14.83 19.39 28.68
C ASN A 1056 14.20 18.31 27.74
N ALA A 1057 14.58 18.09 26.47
CA ALA A 1057 15.70 18.56 25.62
C ALA A 1057 15.33 18.62 24.11
N ALA A 1058 15.96 19.57 23.38
CA ALA A 1058 16.15 19.66 21.92
C ALA A 1058 15.09 20.29 20.96
N THR A 1059 14.28 21.28 21.37
CA THR A 1059 13.62 22.16 20.37
C THR A 1059 13.27 23.54 20.97
N MET A 1060 13.65 24.63 20.30
CA MET A 1060 13.22 26.00 20.64
C MET A 1060 11.82 26.24 20.08
N TYR A 1061 10.89 26.73 20.91
CA TYR A 1061 9.50 27.02 20.53
C TYR A 1061 9.25 28.55 20.57
N ALA A 1062 8.71 29.10 19.48
CA ALA A 1062 8.03 30.39 19.46
C ALA A 1062 6.58 30.14 19.01
N GLY A 1063 5.60 30.56 19.82
CA GLY A 1063 4.17 30.39 19.53
C GLY A 1063 3.46 31.74 19.48
N ILE A 1064 2.57 31.91 18.51
CA ILE A 1064 1.60 33.02 18.39
C ILE A 1064 0.20 32.40 18.34
N SER A 1065 -0.76 32.99 19.07
CA SER A 1065 -2.17 32.54 19.17
C SER A 1065 -2.96 32.77 17.86
N PRO A 1066 -3.95 31.93 17.48
CA PRO A 1066 -4.57 31.97 16.16
C PRO A 1066 -5.88 32.75 16.17
N GLN A 1067 -5.93 33.95 15.57
CA GLN A 1067 -7.18 34.51 15.02
C GLN A 1067 -6.87 35.38 13.79
N SER A 1068 -7.58 35.09 12.69
CA SER A 1068 -7.66 35.83 11.42
C SER A 1068 -6.60 35.55 10.34
N LEU A 1069 -7.12 35.28 9.13
CA LEU A 1069 -6.44 34.99 7.87
C LEU A 1069 -5.36 36.01 7.49
N SER A 1070 -4.21 35.54 6.99
CA SER A 1070 -3.21 36.35 6.26
C SER A 1070 -2.46 35.47 5.25
N VAL A 1071 -2.26 35.97 4.03
CA VAL A 1071 -1.61 35.32 2.87
C VAL A 1071 -0.08 35.53 2.93
N TYR A 1072 0.71 34.55 2.48
CA TYR A 1072 2.18 34.61 2.39
C TYR A 1072 2.64 34.24 0.96
N ASN A 1073 3.46 35.07 0.30
CA ASN A 1073 4.13 34.75 -0.99
C ASN A 1073 5.65 34.56 -0.77
N VAL A 1074 6.28 33.57 -1.43
CA VAL A 1074 7.72 33.23 -1.31
C VAL A 1074 8.35 32.91 -2.67
N THR A 1075 9.20 33.80 -3.21
CA THR A 1075 9.87 33.59 -4.51
C THR A 1075 11.33 33.11 -4.36
N VAL A 1076 11.76 32.16 -5.19
CA VAL A 1076 13.13 31.59 -5.25
C VAL A 1076 13.69 31.74 -6.66
N THR A 1077 14.96 32.13 -6.77
CA THR A 1077 15.66 32.43 -8.03
C THR A 1077 17.04 31.78 -8.09
N ASP A 1078 17.63 31.67 -9.29
CA ASP A 1078 19.01 31.23 -9.49
C ASP A 1078 20.02 32.38 -9.42
N ALA A 1079 21.32 32.07 -9.55
CA ALA A 1079 22.41 33.05 -9.49
C ALA A 1079 22.40 34.10 -10.62
N SER A 1080 21.55 33.94 -11.65
CA SER A 1080 21.34 34.90 -12.74
C SER A 1080 20.11 35.80 -12.54
N GLY A 1081 19.32 35.56 -11.48
CA GLY A 1081 18.06 36.26 -11.19
C GLY A 1081 16.84 35.65 -11.88
N THR A 1082 16.98 34.46 -12.49
CA THR A 1082 15.85 33.75 -13.11
C THR A 1082 15.04 33.06 -12.02
N VAL A 1083 13.71 33.22 -12.03
CA VAL A 1083 12.79 32.61 -11.07
C VAL A 1083 12.79 31.09 -11.26
N LEU A 1084 13.14 30.36 -10.20
CA LEU A 1084 13.14 28.91 -10.15
C LEU A 1084 11.85 28.36 -9.50
N TRP A 1085 11.21 29.15 -8.62
CA TRP A 1085 9.97 28.79 -7.93
C TRP A 1085 9.28 30.06 -7.39
N ASP A 1086 8.00 30.28 -7.72
CA ASP A 1086 7.20 31.45 -7.26
C ASP A 1086 5.73 31.05 -7.11
N PRO A 1087 5.26 30.71 -5.90
CA PRO A 1087 3.88 30.37 -5.67
C PRO A 1087 3.04 31.64 -5.43
N ASP A 1088 2.11 31.91 -6.33
CA ASP A 1088 1.07 32.95 -6.16
C ASP A 1088 -0.24 32.30 -5.67
N PHE A 1089 -0.48 32.30 -4.37
CA PHE A 1089 -1.67 31.67 -3.78
C PHE A 1089 -2.85 32.67 -3.70
N THR A 1090 -3.57 32.88 -4.81
CA THR A 1090 -4.64 33.90 -4.89
C THR A 1090 -6.04 33.43 -4.52
N THR A 1091 -6.31 32.13 -4.38
CA THR A 1091 -7.64 31.61 -4.02
C THR A 1091 -7.60 30.60 -2.88
N GLN A 1092 -8.23 30.96 -1.77
CA GLN A 1092 -8.52 30.07 -0.66
C GLN A 1092 -10.02 29.71 -0.70
N SER A 1093 -10.36 28.47 -1.02
CA SER A 1093 -11.66 27.90 -0.66
C SER A 1093 -11.53 27.22 0.70
N THR A 1094 -12.35 27.61 1.67
CA THR A 1094 -12.41 26.97 2.99
C THR A 1094 -12.65 25.46 2.86
N GLY A 1095 -11.66 24.62 3.21
CA GLY A 1095 -11.87 23.19 3.52
C GLY A 1095 -10.98 22.15 2.81
N THR A 1096 -10.19 22.50 1.80
CA THR A 1096 -9.19 21.59 1.18
C THR A 1096 -7.87 22.29 0.85
N THR A 1097 -6.88 21.43 0.63
CA THR A 1097 -5.42 21.58 0.78
C THR A 1097 -4.66 21.57 -0.54
N SER A 1098 -5.27 22.04 -1.63
CA SER A 1098 -4.59 22.20 -2.93
C SER A 1098 -4.19 23.65 -3.18
N PHE A 1099 -3.04 23.83 -3.84
CA PHE A 1099 -2.58 25.10 -4.40
C PHE A 1099 -2.11 24.91 -5.85
N GLU A 1100 -2.18 25.93 -6.69
CA GLU A 1100 -1.67 25.92 -8.07
C GLU A 1100 -0.56 26.96 -8.24
N ASP A 1101 0.48 26.65 -9.02
CA ASP A 1101 1.48 27.65 -9.45
C ASP A 1101 1.13 28.28 -10.81
N SER A 1102 1.94 29.25 -11.25
CA SER A 1102 1.72 30.01 -12.50
C SER A 1102 1.87 29.20 -13.81
N ALA A 1103 2.15 27.90 -13.73
CA ALA A 1103 2.29 26.97 -14.86
C ALA A 1103 1.26 25.82 -14.83
N ASP A 1104 0.17 25.95 -14.06
CA ASP A 1104 -0.93 24.98 -13.91
C ASP A 1104 -0.53 23.65 -13.21
N ASN A 1105 0.50 23.67 -12.37
CA ASN A 1105 0.86 22.51 -11.53
C ASN A 1105 0.08 22.53 -10.22
N THR A 1106 -0.68 21.47 -9.94
CA THR A 1106 -1.54 21.36 -8.74
C THR A 1106 -0.82 20.58 -7.63
N TRP A 1107 -0.63 21.24 -6.48
CA TRP A 1107 0.10 20.74 -5.32
C TRP A 1107 -0.86 20.47 -4.18
N THR A 1108 -0.88 19.24 -3.65
CA THR A 1108 -1.93 18.81 -2.70
C THR A 1108 -1.30 18.34 -1.39
N ILE A 1109 -1.67 18.96 -0.27
CA ILE A 1109 -1.22 18.52 1.06
C ILE A 1109 -2.09 17.35 1.50
N THR A 1110 -1.43 16.22 1.76
CA THR A 1110 -2.02 15.07 2.43
C THR A 1110 -1.27 14.80 3.72
N SER A 1111 -2.02 14.61 4.81
CA SER A 1111 -1.52 14.47 6.19
C SER A 1111 -1.75 13.09 6.75
N PRO A 1112 -0.86 12.63 7.64
CA PRO A 1112 0.36 13.26 8.09
C PRO A 1112 1.37 13.28 6.93
N ALA A 1113 2.15 14.35 6.94
CA ALA A 1113 2.52 15.10 5.76
C ALA A 1113 3.52 14.39 4.82
N THR A 1114 3.14 14.27 3.54
CA THR A 1114 4.04 14.63 2.42
C THR A 1114 3.25 15.30 1.27
N ILE A 1115 3.64 16.51 0.87
CA ILE A 1115 3.32 17.24 -0.39
C ILE A 1115 4.17 16.59 -1.48
N VAL A 1116 3.53 16.29 -2.62
CA VAL A 1116 4.18 15.98 -3.91
C VAL A 1116 4.13 17.22 -4.78
#